data_AF-A0A9P1BMF4-F1
#
_entry.id   AF-A0A9P1BMF4-F1
#
_cell.length_a   1.000
_cell.length_b   1.000
_cell.length_c   1.000
_cell.angle_alpha   90.00
_cell.angle_beta   90.00
_cell.angle_gamma   90.00
#
_symmetry.space_group_name_H-M   'P 1'
#
loop_
_entity.id
_entity.type
_entity.pdbx_description
1 polymer ?
#
loop_
_entity_poly.entity_id
_entity_poly.type
_entity_poly.pdbx_seq_one_letter_code
_entity_poly.pdbx_strand_id
1 'polypeptide(L)'
;MEYLMQTFPERRFDVTNWIEAWLGLPCCLITRKSLELQSEEVVLRTQNCCCNVTQRRPYAQLTLLEERTMFWGICAGINSDLAPMNDKGEGGIVPGCGCSQELVHEIVRELNLRKDGRGKVAQMRQQRFMLEKLSKLAVQVPLLLTHFGVAYPPDEATVRRIFGARAPPMRPLAEVGCMERMPEFQPSAYDVTCCLQSICCTSRHLELAQDEAVLTTKQTITGTVVTSRVPYANIESVNPKNICGCLAFLEAGELTRPPGQVEGQPLQPGFGCDAGLVERIRADLQARVDVRGNTGQIKQLEKMMVKFGDFAAELPLVLDKVGADASYPPSQQTMNAVYGAQGPEISPPSEMPHEMPSQNFPTRTFNVRNEFQNLGGLIGTCGIAGCLKHEMVLEPEQVVTTFQTNCGTSIDRKPYAQLRAVDEEIFCCCCHMVNLLSPGWFGDSEKLNEIAGELQARKVGRGNIAQLRNQENTMVKALESDIRMDILLKKKDISYPPSQQTLQAIYGENPPHLPPVSSERGQALHLSASEQMERRVFDITNIFEKICCCLQTTSLELNDEEAIFRKSSCCLKAVRREPYAQLGSVEPARAFFGLCVNVQTDQNFVCPGCGCDHRLTEEISAELQNRKVKRGNIAQIRQQENLLMEIIKLGVKVDTFFHGANVPYPPSQETMRSTFGPGVPLPGQAPTVAGPSVQVTVPVGVRAGDSLEVSGPTGRFMVTVPQGLSEGHTFQAQIPSPATAPNDSDMIPFMTAS
;
A
#
# COMPACT_ATOMS: atom_id res chain seq x y z
N MET A 1 -16.53 10.95 -6.44
CA MET A 1 -16.12 11.10 -5.03
C MET A 1 -16.75 10.02 -4.15
N GLU A 2 -18.07 9.78 -4.25
CA GLU A 2 -18.77 8.80 -3.38
C GLU A 2 -18.14 7.41 -3.39
N TYR A 3 -17.65 6.93 -4.54
CA TYR A 3 -16.94 5.66 -4.65
C TYR A 3 -15.48 5.67 -4.14
N LEU A 4 -14.86 6.84 -3.99
CA LEU A 4 -13.46 6.99 -3.58
C LEU A 4 -13.32 7.32 -2.09
N MET A 5 -14.31 7.99 -1.49
CA MET A 5 -14.32 8.43 -0.09
C MET A 5 -15.63 7.99 0.57
N GLN A 6 -15.92 6.68 0.50
CA GLN A 6 -17.17 6.16 1.03
C GLN A 6 -17.21 6.37 2.55
N THR A 7 -18.24 7.06 3.04
CA THR A 7 -18.51 7.20 4.46
C THR A 7 -19.35 6.02 4.92
N PHE A 8 -18.93 5.38 6.01
CA PHE A 8 -19.66 4.25 6.58
C PHE A 8 -20.27 4.66 7.91
N PRO A 9 -21.60 4.52 8.10
CA PRO A 9 -22.21 4.77 9.40
C PRO A 9 -21.71 3.75 10.42
N GLU A 10 -21.66 4.13 11.69
CA GLU A 10 -21.30 3.17 12.74
C GLU A 10 -22.35 2.06 12.84
N ARG A 11 -21.89 0.81 12.93
CA ARG A 11 -22.74 -0.36 13.15
C ARG A 11 -22.20 -1.18 14.31
N ARG A 12 -23.10 -1.79 15.08
CA ARG A 12 -22.74 -2.66 16.20
C ARG A 12 -23.46 -3.98 16.07
N PHE A 13 -22.71 -5.07 16.18
CA PHE A 13 -23.22 -6.43 16.18
C PHE A 13 -22.93 -7.08 17.53
N ASP A 14 -23.91 -7.81 18.06
CA ASP A 14 -23.66 -8.77 19.13
C ASP A 14 -23.17 -10.06 18.50
N VAL A 15 -21.93 -10.42 18.80
CA VAL A 15 -21.25 -11.61 18.25
C VAL A 15 -20.96 -12.62 19.36
N THR A 16 -21.72 -12.55 20.45
CA THR A 16 -21.60 -13.46 21.59
C THR A 16 -21.93 -14.89 21.17
N ASN A 17 -21.00 -15.81 21.43
CA ASN A 17 -21.26 -17.24 21.31
C ASN A 17 -21.98 -17.72 22.58
N TRP A 18 -23.24 -18.10 22.48
CA TRP A 18 -24.04 -18.56 23.62
C TRP A 18 -23.49 -19.86 24.21
N ILE A 19 -22.91 -20.74 23.40
CA ILE A 19 -22.33 -21.98 23.92
C ILE A 19 -21.12 -21.66 24.81
N GLU A 20 -20.22 -20.77 24.37
CA GLU A 20 -19.11 -20.28 25.19
C GLU A 20 -19.60 -19.54 26.44
N ALA A 21 -20.68 -18.76 26.31
CA ALA A 21 -21.23 -18.00 27.44
C ALA A 21 -21.80 -18.89 28.55
N TRP A 22 -22.36 -20.06 28.21
CA TRP A 22 -23.07 -20.95 29.13
C TRP A 22 -22.24 -22.15 29.62
N LEU A 23 -21.34 -22.73 28.79
CA LEU A 23 -20.54 -23.90 29.15
C LEU A 23 -19.19 -23.56 29.80
N GLY A 24 -18.85 -22.29 29.94
CA GLY A 24 -17.65 -21.85 30.66
C GLY A 24 -17.68 -22.22 32.15
N LEU A 25 -16.49 -22.37 32.76
CA LEU A 25 -16.32 -22.59 34.20
C LEU A 25 -17.22 -21.64 35.04
N PRO A 26 -17.76 -22.08 36.19
CA PRO A 26 -18.68 -21.29 37.03
C PRO A 26 -18.19 -19.89 37.43
N CYS A 27 -16.89 -19.62 37.38
CA CYS A 27 -16.29 -18.32 37.67
C CYS A 27 -16.16 -17.38 36.46
N CYS A 28 -16.40 -17.87 35.24
CA CYS A 28 -16.30 -17.11 33.97
C CYS A 28 -17.66 -16.97 33.26
N LEU A 29 -18.77 -17.19 33.99
CA LEU A 29 -20.12 -17.23 33.42
C LEU A 29 -20.46 -15.91 32.71
N ILE A 30 -20.95 -16.03 31.47
CA ILE A 30 -21.39 -14.94 30.60
C ILE A 30 -20.23 -14.13 30.00
N THR A 31 -19.49 -14.75 29.08
CA THR A 31 -18.68 -13.99 28.11
C THR A 31 -19.62 -13.31 27.10
N ARG A 32 -19.46 -12.00 26.94
CA ARG A 32 -20.14 -11.18 25.91
C ARG A 32 -19.10 -10.71 24.91
N LYS A 33 -19.41 -10.81 23.62
CA LYS A 33 -18.59 -10.28 22.54
C LYS A 33 -19.42 -9.30 21.70
N SER A 34 -18.90 -8.11 21.44
CA SER A 34 -19.53 -7.17 20.50
C SER A 34 -18.53 -6.70 19.46
N LEU A 35 -18.98 -6.62 18.22
CA LEU A 35 -18.22 -6.13 17.08
C LEU A 35 -18.77 -4.77 16.66
N GLU A 36 -17.98 -3.71 16.85
CA GLU A 36 -18.31 -2.35 16.47
C GLU A 36 -17.56 -2.00 15.18
N LEU A 37 -18.28 -1.70 14.11
CA LEU A 37 -17.74 -1.25 12.84
C LEU A 37 -17.79 0.27 12.80
N GLN A 38 -16.65 0.91 13.08
CA GLN A 38 -16.50 2.37 13.03
C GLN A 38 -16.14 2.83 11.62
N SER A 39 -15.99 4.13 11.39
CA SER A 39 -15.72 4.67 10.05
C SER A 39 -14.38 4.21 9.46
N GLU A 40 -13.34 4.08 10.29
CA GLU A 40 -11.94 3.82 9.86
C GLU A 40 -11.37 2.49 10.39
N GLU A 41 -11.98 1.93 11.44
CA GLU A 41 -11.52 0.72 12.10
C GLU A 41 -12.67 -0.15 12.62
N VAL A 42 -12.34 -1.42 12.86
CA VAL A 42 -13.21 -2.38 13.51
C VAL A 42 -12.72 -2.65 14.93
N VAL A 43 -13.67 -2.70 15.86
CA VAL A 43 -13.42 -2.88 17.28
C VAL A 43 -14.14 -4.15 17.77
N LEU A 44 -13.38 -5.14 18.19
CA LEU A 44 -13.89 -6.34 18.85
C LEU A 44 -13.72 -6.20 20.36
N ARG A 45 -14.84 -6.15 21.10
CA ARG A 45 -14.85 -6.13 22.56
C ARG A 45 -15.24 -7.50 23.08
N THR A 46 -14.44 -8.03 24.00
CA THR A 46 -14.72 -9.28 24.73
C THR A 46 -14.74 -8.96 26.22
N GLN A 47 -15.88 -9.21 26.86
CA GLN A 47 -16.08 -8.96 28.28
C GLN A 47 -16.59 -10.22 28.97
N ASN A 48 -15.97 -10.60 30.08
CA ASN A 48 -16.48 -11.60 31.01
C ASN A 48 -16.17 -11.16 32.45
N CYS A 49 -16.51 -11.99 33.45
CA CYS A 49 -16.26 -11.67 34.86
C CYS A 49 -14.78 -11.41 35.20
N CYS A 50 -13.85 -11.99 34.44
CA CYS A 50 -12.43 -12.00 34.75
C CYS A 50 -11.62 -11.06 33.87
N CYS A 51 -12.10 -10.79 32.66
CA CYS A 51 -11.35 -10.17 31.58
C CYS A 51 -12.22 -9.17 30.81
N ASN A 52 -11.59 -8.04 30.45
CA ASN A 52 -12.12 -7.10 29.47
C ASN A 52 -11.00 -6.82 28.48
N VAL A 53 -11.21 -7.23 27.23
CA VAL A 53 -10.24 -7.14 26.14
C VAL A 53 -10.89 -6.42 24.98
N THR A 54 -10.26 -5.34 24.51
CA THR A 54 -10.66 -4.64 23.30
C THR A 54 -9.58 -4.83 22.24
N GLN A 55 -9.98 -5.14 21.01
CA GLN A 55 -9.09 -5.24 19.87
C GLN A 55 -9.52 -4.27 18.79
N ARG A 56 -8.62 -3.39 18.36
CA ARG A 56 -8.87 -2.39 17.31
C ARG A 56 -7.98 -2.61 16.10
N ARG A 57 -8.57 -2.67 14.91
CA ARG A 57 -7.85 -2.80 13.63
C ARG A 57 -8.40 -1.83 12.59
N PRO A 58 -7.55 -0.96 12.00
CA PRO A 58 -7.91 -0.22 10.80
C PRO A 58 -8.27 -1.19 9.66
N TYR A 59 -9.23 -0.82 8.80
CA TYR A 59 -9.62 -1.66 7.67
C TYR A 59 -8.46 -1.97 6.71
N ALA A 60 -7.46 -1.08 6.61
CA ALA A 60 -6.24 -1.31 5.83
C ALA A 60 -5.30 -2.41 6.40
N GLN A 61 -5.49 -2.81 7.65
CA GLN A 61 -4.77 -3.92 8.29
C GLN A 61 -5.55 -5.24 8.28
N LEU A 62 -6.79 -5.26 7.79
CA LEU A 62 -7.56 -6.50 7.64
C LEU A 62 -7.19 -7.16 6.32
N THR A 63 -6.20 -8.04 6.34
CA THR A 63 -5.87 -8.89 5.19
C THR A 63 -6.91 -9.99 5.08
N LEU A 64 -7.03 -10.81 6.11
CA LEU A 64 -7.84 -12.02 6.12
C LEU A 64 -9.25 -11.67 6.58
N LEU A 65 -10.21 -12.02 5.74
CA LEU A 65 -11.62 -11.96 6.08
C LEU A 65 -12.36 -13.02 5.27
N GLU A 66 -12.65 -14.14 5.93
CA GLU A 66 -13.29 -15.29 5.32
C GLU A 66 -14.51 -15.69 6.14
N GLU A 67 -15.59 -16.03 5.43
CA GLU A 67 -16.67 -16.82 5.99
C GLU A 67 -16.23 -18.29 5.99
N ARG A 68 -16.31 -18.96 7.14
CA ARG A 68 -16.07 -20.41 7.24
C ARG A 68 -17.29 -21.10 7.78
N THR A 69 -17.75 -22.10 7.05
CA THR A 69 -18.75 -23.04 7.56
C THR A 69 -18.06 -24.15 8.36
N MET A 70 -18.59 -24.44 9.53
CA MET A 70 -18.13 -25.46 10.48
C MET A 70 -19.24 -26.48 10.73
N PHE A 71 -18.88 -27.64 11.30
CA PHE A 71 -19.82 -28.70 11.68
C PHE A 71 -20.80 -29.05 10.54
N TRP A 72 -20.29 -29.58 9.42
CA TRP A 72 -21.11 -30.07 8.30
C TRP A 72 -22.01 -29.01 7.66
N GLY A 73 -21.57 -27.74 7.69
CA GLY A 73 -22.33 -26.63 7.12
C GLY A 73 -23.43 -26.09 8.03
N ILE A 74 -23.55 -26.56 9.27
CA ILE A 74 -24.59 -26.11 10.21
C ILE A 74 -24.18 -24.80 10.88
N CYS A 75 -22.90 -24.68 11.24
CA CYS A 75 -22.37 -23.49 11.89
C CYS A 75 -21.59 -22.63 10.88
N ALA A 76 -21.59 -21.32 11.05
CA ALA A 76 -20.73 -20.39 10.34
C ALA A 76 -19.98 -19.52 11.34
N GLY A 77 -18.76 -19.13 10.97
CA GLY A 77 -17.94 -18.20 11.72
C GLY A 77 -17.11 -17.33 10.79
N ILE A 78 -16.57 -16.26 11.36
CA ILE A 78 -15.73 -15.30 10.66
C ILE A 78 -14.28 -15.60 11.05
N ASN A 79 -13.46 -15.91 10.06
CA ASN A 79 -12.02 -16.01 10.20
C ASN A 79 -11.37 -14.69 9.76
N SER A 80 -10.66 -14.02 10.65
CA SER A 80 -10.04 -12.72 10.35
C SER A 80 -8.78 -12.44 11.17
N ASP A 81 -8.01 -11.41 10.79
CA ASP A 81 -6.85 -10.94 11.56
C ASP A 81 -7.18 -10.47 13.00
N LEU A 82 -8.44 -10.15 13.26
CA LEU A 82 -8.92 -9.84 14.61
C LEU A 82 -9.01 -11.10 15.47
N ALA A 83 -9.62 -12.14 14.92
CA ALA A 83 -9.86 -13.39 15.58
C ALA A 83 -9.59 -14.51 14.57
N PRO A 84 -8.33 -14.98 14.45
CA PRO A 84 -8.00 -16.04 13.53
C PRO A 84 -8.65 -17.33 13.98
N MET A 85 -9.04 -18.15 13.01
CA MET A 85 -9.58 -19.49 13.22
C MET A 85 -8.52 -20.50 12.81
N ASN A 86 -8.19 -21.44 13.69
CA ASN A 86 -7.24 -22.49 13.37
C ASN A 86 -7.86 -23.57 12.47
N ASP A 87 -7.05 -24.53 12.03
CA ASP A 87 -7.51 -25.61 11.14
C ASP A 87 -8.54 -26.56 11.77
N LYS A 88 -8.65 -26.55 13.10
CA LYS A 88 -9.67 -27.31 13.84
C LYS A 88 -11.01 -26.55 13.95
N GLY A 89 -11.09 -25.33 13.43
CA GLY A 89 -12.25 -24.46 13.58
C GLY A 89 -12.34 -23.79 14.95
N GLU A 90 -11.28 -23.85 15.78
CA GLU A 90 -11.22 -23.15 17.06
C GLU A 90 -10.79 -21.69 16.82
N GLY A 91 -11.39 -20.76 17.56
CA GLY A 91 -11.17 -19.32 17.37
C GLY A 91 -12.25 -18.69 16.48
N GLY A 92 -11.89 -17.61 15.80
CA GLY A 92 -12.85 -16.86 14.99
C GLY A 92 -13.90 -16.07 15.78
N ILE A 93 -14.79 -15.42 15.04
CA ILE A 93 -16.00 -14.79 15.57
C ILE A 93 -17.20 -15.66 15.18
N VAL A 94 -17.86 -16.25 16.17
CA VAL A 94 -18.95 -17.22 15.96
C VAL A 94 -20.21 -16.72 16.71
N PRO A 95 -21.04 -15.87 16.09
CA PRO A 95 -22.26 -15.36 16.72
C PRO A 95 -23.27 -16.47 17.06
N GLY A 96 -23.91 -16.40 18.22
CA GLY A 96 -24.94 -17.35 18.65
C GLY A 96 -24.38 -18.75 18.95
N CYS A 97 -24.80 -19.77 18.20
CA CYS A 97 -24.18 -21.11 18.22
C CYS A 97 -23.39 -21.40 16.93
N GLY A 98 -23.06 -20.36 16.16
CA GLY A 98 -22.66 -20.48 14.76
C GLY A 98 -23.85 -20.70 13.83
N CYS A 99 -25.06 -20.90 14.36
CA CYS A 99 -26.25 -21.17 13.56
C CYS A 99 -26.81 -19.92 12.83
N SER A 100 -26.30 -18.72 13.15
CA SER A 100 -26.74 -17.45 12.56
C SER A 100 -25.96 -17.13 11.27
N GLN A 101 -26.08 -17.98 10.25
CA GLN A 101 -25.37 -17.81 8.97
C GLN A 101 -25.65 -16.46 8.32
N GLU A 102 -26.90 -15.99 8.37
CA GLU A 102 -27.28 -14.68 7.83
C GLU A 102 -26.53 -13.52 8.50
N LEU A 103 -26.33 -13.58 9.83
CA LEU A 103 -25.59 -12.57 10.58
C LEU A 103 -24.09 -12.62 10.25
N VAL A 104 -23.51 -13.82 10.16
CA VAL A 104 -22.11 -14.00 9.74
C VAL A 104 -21.90 -13.42 8.33
N HIS A 105 -22.79 -13.77 7.40
CA HIS A 105 -22.76 -13.28 6.03
C HIS A 105 -22.93 -11.74 5.96
N GLU A 106 -23.84 -11.17 6.74
CA GLU A 106 -24.02 -9.72 6.84
C GLU A 106 -22.74 -9.03 7.35
N ILE A 107 -22.13 -9.55 8.41
CA ILE A 107 -20.91 -8.98 8.99
C ILE A 107 -19.75 -9.08 7.99
N VAL A 108 -19.55 -10.24 7.36
CA VAL A 108 -18.48 -10.44 6.36
C VAL A 108 -18.70 -9.53 5.15
N ARG A 109 -19.93 -9.38 4.67
CA ARG A 109 -20.27 -8.45 3.58
C ARG A 109 -19.97 -7.01 3.97
N GLU A 110 -20.39 -6.56 5.14
CA GLU A 110 -20.16 -5.19 5.62
C GLU A 110 -18.67 -4.89 5.84
N LEU A 111 -17.92 -5.84 6.42
CA LEU A 111 -16.48 -5.72 6.59
C LEU A 111 -15.74 -5.69 5.25
N ASN A 112 -16.15 -6.50 4.26
CA ASN A 112 -15.58 -6.44 2.91
C ASN A 112 -15.89 -5.10 2.23
N LEU A 113 -17.12 -4.59 2.33
CA LEU A 113 -17.46 -3.26 1.79
C LEU A 113 -16.57 -2.16 2.39
N ARG A 114 -16.30 -2.22 3.69
CA ARG A 114 -15.40 -1.25 4.36
C ARG A 114 -13.94 -1.46 4.00
N LYS A 115 -13.48 -2.70 3.89
CA LYS A 115 -12.14 -3.04 3.39
C LYS A 115 -11.95 -2.55 1.95
N ASP A 116 -12.96 -2.65 1.10
CA ASP A 116 -12.92 -2.16 -0.29
C ASP A 116 -12.97 -0.63 -0.38
N GLY A 117 -13.69 0.02 0.53
CA GLY A 117 -13.87 1.48 0.58
C GLY A 117 -12.83 2.26 1.39
N ARG A 118 -12.14 1.64 2.34
CA ARG A 118 -11.16 2.26 3.26
C ARG A 118 -9.86 1.47 3.44
N GLY A 119 -9.77 0.25 2.91
CA GLY A 119 -8.55 -0.56 2.97
C GLY A 119 -7.55 -0.19 1.87
N LYS A 120 -6.53 -1.03 1.67
CA LYS A 120 -5.45 -0.77 0.71
C LYS A 120 -5.92 -0.68 -0.75
N VAL A 121 -7.00 -1.38 -1.11
CA VAL A 121 -7.60 -1.28 -2.46
C VAL A 121 -8.15 0.13 -2.71
N ALA A 122 -8.88 0.69 -1.75
CA ALA A 122 -9.36 2.07 -1.82
C ALA A 122 -8.19 3.06 -1.96
N GLN A 123 -7.15 2.90 -1.14
CA GLN A 123 -5.96 3.75 -1.20
C GLN A 123 -5.30 3.70 -2.59
N MET A 124 -5.15 2.53 -3.20
CA MET A 124 -4.61 2.42 -4.57
C MET A 124 -5.49 3.14 -5.60
N ARG A 125 -6.81 2.97 -5.52
CA ARG A 125 -7.76 3.64 -6.43
C ARG A 125 -7.69 5.16 -6.29
N GLN A 126 -7.60 5.65 -5.06
CA GLN A 126 -7.40 7.06 -4.75
C GLN A 126 -6.05 7.57 -5.31
N GLN A 127 -4.93 6.86 -5.10
CA GLN A 127 -3.62 7.23 -5.66
C GLN A 127 -3.65 7.32 -7.18
N ARG A 128 -4.26 6.33 -7.83
CA ARG A 128 -4.42 6.32 -9.29
C ARG A 128 -5.23 7.52 -9.78
N PHE A 129 -6.36 7.81 -9.13
CA PHE A 129 -7.18 8.97 -9.48
C PHE A 129 -6.41 10.29 -9.27
N MET A 130 -5.69 10.43 -8.16
CA MET A 130 -4.86 11.60 -7.88
C MET A 130 -3.77 11.78 -8.94
N LEU A 131 -3.06 10.70 -9.31
CA LEU A 131 -2.07 10.73 -10.39
C LEU A 131 -2.65 11.15 -11.73
N GLU A 132 -3.86 10.68 -12.07
CA GLU A 132 -4.55 11.07 -13.30
C GLU A 132 -4.86 12.58 -13.31
N LYS A 133 -5.40 13.11 -12.20
CA LYS A 133 -5.70 14.55 -12.07
C LYS A 133 -4.43 15.39 -12.05
N LEU A 134 -3.38 14.94 -11.36
CA LEU A 134 -2.08 15.62 -11.38
C LEU A 134 -1.43 15.60 -12.75
N SER A 135 -1.61 14.52 -13.51
CA SER A 135 -1.09 14.46 -14.87
C SER A 135 -1.79 15.46 -15.79
N LYS A 136 -3.10 15.67 -15.61
CA LYS A 136 -3.83 16.75 -16.27
C LYS A 136 -3.26 18.13 -15.90
N LEU A 137 -3.07 18.38 -14.60
CA LEU A 137 -2.51 19.63 -14.07
C LEU A 137 -1.09 19.90 -14.59
N ALA A 138 -0.24 18.86 -14.66
CA ALA A 138 1.12 18.92 -15.19
C ALA A 138 1.18 19.31 -16.67
N VAL A 139 0.08 19.14 -17.43
CA VAL A 139 -0.02 19.67 -18.79
C VAL A 139 -0.58 21.10 -18.79
N GLN A 140 -1.52 21.41 -17.91
CA GLN A 140 -2.17 22.72 -17.87
C GLN A 140 -1.22 23.85 -17.47
N VAL A 141 -0.38 23.68 -16.45
CA VAL A 141 0.50 24.79 -16.00
C VAL A 141 1.51 25.22 -17.09
N PRO A 142 2.19 24.31 -17.80
CA PRO A 142 3.04 24.71 -18.92
C PRO A 142 2.29 25.44 -20.04
N LEU A 143 1.04 25.09 -20.30
CA LEU A 143 0.21 25.85 -21.25
C LEU A 143 -0.04 27.29 -20.77
N LEU A 144 -0.16 27.52 -19.46
CA LEU A 144 -0.23 28.88 -18.91
C LEU A 144 1.08 29.63 -19.08
N LEU A 145 2.23 28.97 -18.87
CA LEU A 145 3.55 29.56 -19.14
C LEU A 145 3.63 30.04 -20.59
N THR A 146 3.26 29.18 -21.55
CA THR A 146 3.21 29.53 -22.97
C THR A 146 2.22 30.67 -23.24
N HIS A 147 1.00 30.60 -22.70
CA HIS A 147 -0.04 31.62 -22.90
C HIS A 147 0.40 33.01 -22.40
N PHE A 148 1.08 33.08 -21.25
CA PHE A 148 1.59 34.33 -20.70
C PHE A 148 2.96 34.73 -21.26
N GLY A 149 3.55 33.96 -22.16
CA GLY A 149 4.88 34.24 -22.73
C GLY A 149 5.97 34.24 -21.66
N VAL A 150 5.92 33.27 -20.75
CA VAL A 150 6.96 32.99 -19.75
C VAL A 150 8.05 32.14 -20.40
N ALA A 151 9.31 32.59 -20.30
CA ALA A 151 10.43 31.79 -20.78
C ALA A 151 10.66 30.59 -19.86
N TYR A 152 10.82 29.40 -20.46
CA TYR A 152 11.11 28.18 -19.72
C TYR A 152 12.22 27.36 -20.41
N PRO A 153 13.26 26.91 -19.68
CA PRO A 153 13.52 27.21 -18.26
C PRO A 153 13.79 28.71 -18.04
N PRO A 154 13.43 29.25 -16.85
CA PRO A 154 13.71 30.65 -16.52
C PRO A 154 15.21 30.92 -16.42
N ASP A 155 15.62 32.18 -16.66
CA ASP A 155 17.01 32.58 -16.44
C ASP A 155 17.40 32.62 -14.95
N GLU A 156 18.71 32.58 -14.65
CA GLU A 156 19.22 32.53 -13.28
C GLU A 156 18.78 33.76 -12.44
N ALA A 157 18.63 34.92 -13.07
CA ALA A 157 18.18 36.14 -12.41
C ALA A 157 16.73 36.02 -11.93
N THR A 158 15.85 35.47 -12.77
CA THR A 158 14.45 35.18 -12.49
C THR A 158 14.33 34.14 -11.38
N VAL A 159 15.12 33.06 -11.47
CA VAL A 159 15.16 32.00 -10.45
C VAL A 159 15.58 32.57 -9.09
N ARG A 160 16.69 33.31 -9.04
CA ARG A 160 17.18 33.92 -7.79
C ARG A 160 16.20 34.94 -7.22
N ARG A 161 15.50 35.70 -8.07
CA ARG A 161 14.50 36.69 -7.63
C ARG A 161 13.26 36.02 -7.01
N ILE A 162 12.76 34.96 -7.62
CA ILE A 162 11.49 34.31 -7.20
C ILE A 162 11.73 33.33 -6.05
N PHE A 163 12.79 32.51 -6.14
CA PHE A 163 13.02 31.41 -5.19
C PHE A 163 14.17 31.68 -4.19
N GLY A 164 14.91 32.78 -4.36
CA GLY A 164 16.04 33.11 -3.49
C GLY A 164 17.14 32.03 -3.55
N ALA A 165 17.60 31.60 -2.38
CA ALA A 165 18.64 30.57 -2.26
C ALA A 165 18.11 29.13 -2.41
N ARG A 166 16.79 28.92 -2.35
CA ARG A 166 16.15 27.59 -2.33
C ARG A 166 15.40 27.34 -3.64
N ALA A 167 16.10 27.49 -4.77
CA ALA A 167 15.51 27.24 -6.08
C ALA A 167 15.18 25.75 -6.28
N PRO A 168 13.95 25.40 -6.70
CA PRO A 168 13.62 24.03 -7.06
C PRO A 168 14.32 23.64 -8.38
N PRO A 169 14.57 22.34 -8.61
CA PRO A 169 15.06 21.87 -9.89
C PRO A 169 14.02 22.09 -10.99
N MET A 170 14.38 22.78 -12.07
CA MET A 170 13.52 23.03 -13.23
C MET A 170 13.73 21.91 -14.26
N ARG A 171 12.73 21.04 -14.44
CA ARG A 171 12.80 19.92 -15.40
C ARG A 171 12.33 20.34 -16.79
N PRO A 172 12.87 19.79 -17.89
CA PRO A 172 12.37 20.09 -19.23
C PRO A 172 10.87 19.79 -19.36
N LEU A 173 10.11 20.68 -20.01
CA LEU A 173 8.65 20.50 -20.17
C LEU A 173 8.29 19.17 -20.83
N ALA A 174 9.12 18.70 -21.77
CA ALA A 174 8.95 17.39 -22.42
C ALA A 174 8.87 16.22 -21.40
N GLU A 175 9.61 16.30 -20.30
CA GLU A 175 9.58 15.30 -19.23
C GLU A 175 8.37 15.48 -18.31
N VAL A 176 7.95 16.73 -18.07
CA VAL A 176 6.79 17.08 -17.22
C VAL A 176 5.48 16.54 -17.84
N GLY A 177 5.33 16.75 -19.16
CA GLY A 177 4.15 16.34 -19.93
C GLY A 177 4.04 14.84 -20.21
N CYS A 178 5.09 14.07 -19.94
CA CYS A 178 5.06 12.63 -20.17
C CYS A 178 4.13 11.93 -19.17
N MET A 179 3.11 11.25 -19.69
CA MET A 179 2.17 10.45 -18.92
C MET A 179 2.52 8.97 -19.05
N GLU A 180 3.19 8.41 -18.05
CA GLU A 180 3.33 6.97 -17.94
C GLU A 180 2.03 6.39 -17.37
N ARG A 181 1.24 5.74 -18.22
CA ARG A 181 0.01 5.08 -17.77
C ARG A 181 0.38 3.85 -16.96
N MET A 182 -0.28 3.65 -15.82
CA MET A 182 -0.14 2.40 -15.09
C MET A 182 -0.61 1.24 -15.97
N PRO A 183 0.11 0.11 -16.00
CA PRO A 183 -0.34 -1.09 -16.67
C PRO A 183 -1.74 -1.51 -16.20
N GLU A 184 -2.64 -1.70 -17.15
CA GLU A 184 -3.93 -2.33 -16.90
C GLU A 184 -3.78 -3.83 -17.11
N PHE A 185 -4.24 -4.60 -16.13
CA PHE A 185 -4.20 -6.05 -16.17
C PHE A 185 -5.61 -6.57 -16.43
N GLN A 186 -5.74 -7.44 -17.42
CA GLN A 186 -6.98 -8.18 -17.63
C GLN A 186 -7.14 -9.26 -16.54
N PRO A 187 -8.35 -9.58 -16.09
CA PRO A 187 -8.56 -10.70 -15.19
C PRO A 187 -8.04 -12.00 -15.80
N SER A 188 -7.32 -12.80 -15.00
CA SER A 188 -6.88 -14.15 -15.38
C SER A 188 -7.32 -15.14 -14.31
N ALA A 189 -7.65 -16.36 -14.72
CA ALA A 189 -8.13 -17.41 -13.82
C ALA A 189 -7.36 -18.71 -14.07
N TYR A 190 -7.01 -19.39 -12.97
CA TYR A 190 -6.19 -20.59 -12.97
C TYR A 190 -6.82 -21.65 -12.08
N ASP A 191 -6.86 -22.90 -12.57
CA ASP A 191 -7.10 -24.05 -11.70
C ASP A 191 -5.78 -24.41 -10.99
N VAL A 192 -5.80 -24.27 -9.67
CA VAL A 192 -4.64 -24.54 -8.80
C VAL A 192 -4.90 -25.74 -7.89
N THR A 193 -5.87 -26.57 -8.26
CA THR A 193 -6.22 -27.80 -7.54
C THR A 193 -5.07 -28.79 -7.57
N CYS A 194 -4.66 -29.27 -6.39
CA CYS A 194 -3.71 -30.38 -6.30
C CYS A 194 -4.42 -31.71 -6.60
N CYS A 195 -3.77 -32.67 -7.26
CA CYS A 195 -4.36 -33.98 -7.56
C CYS A 195 -4.82 -34.72 -6.30
N LEU A 196 -4.08 -34.62 -5.18
CA LEU A 196 -4.51 -35.18 -3.90
C LEU A 196 -5.79 -34.50 -3.39
N GLN A 197 -5.91 -33.20 -3.60
CA GLN A 197 -7.13 -32.46 -3.27
C GLN A 197 -8.30 -32.94 -4.13
N SER A 198 -8.10 -33.18 -5.43
CA SER A 198 -9.12 -33.76 -6.29
C SER A 198 -9.62 -35.12 -5.77
N ILE A 199 -8.70 -35.98 -5.30
CA ILE A 199 -9.05 -37.27 -4.68
C ILE A 199 -9.88 -37.05 -3.40
N CYS A 200 -9.55 -36.03 -2.62
CA CYS A 200 -10.30 -35.60 -1.43
C CYS A 200 -11.50 -34.69 -1.76
N CYS A 201 -11.99 -34.70 -3.01
CA CYS A 201 -13.11 -33.89 -3.50
C CYS A 201 -12.98 -32.39 -3.16
N THR A 202 -11.76 -31.87 -3.21
CA THR A 202 -11.42 -30.47 -2.95
C THR A 202 -10.90 -29.84 -4.24
N SER A 203 -11.46 -28.72 -4.67
CA SER A 203 -10.96 -27.91 -5.79
C SER A 203 -10.48 -26.55 -5.32
N ARG A 204 -9.47 -26.00 -6.00
CA ARG A 204 -8.92 -24.65 -5.75
C ARG A 204 -8.83 -23.88 -7.05
N HIS A 205 -9.42 -22.69 -7.06
CA HIS A 205 -9.36 -21.77 -8.20
C HIS A 205 -8.75 -20.45 -7.76
N LEU A 206 -7.76 -19.98 -8.51
CA LEU A 206 -7.12 -18.69 -8.31
C LEU A 206 -7.55 -17.73 -9.42
N GLU A 207 -8.19 -16.64 -9.05
CA GLU A 207 -8.51 -15.52 -9.95
C GLU A 207 -7.59 -14.35 -9.61
N LEU A 208 -6.82 -13.88 -10.59
CA LEU A 208 -6.05 -12.65 -10.49
C LEU A 208 -6.89 -11.51 -11.07
N ALA A 209 -7.71 -10.90 -10.21
CA ALA A 209 -8.51 -9.75 -10.56
C ALA A 209 -7.63 -8.49 -10.73
N GLN A 210 -8.25 -7.36 -11.03
CA GLN A 210 -7.53 -6.12 -11.26
C GLN A 210 -6.73 -5.68 -10.03
N ASP A 211 -7.35 -5.57 -8.85
CA ASP A 211 -6.74 -4.98 -7.64
C ASP A 211 -6.33 -6.01 -6.57
N GLU A 212 -6.77 -7.26 -6.69
CA GLU A 212 -6.55 -8.32 -5.70
C GLU A 212 -6.48 -9.71 -6.34
N ALA A 213 -5.92 -10.67 -5.59
CA ALA A 213 -5.97 -12.08 -5.89
C ALA A 213 -7.07 -12.76 -5.06
N VAL A 214 -7.88 -13.59 -5.71
CA VAL A 214 -8.99 -14.32 -5.10
C VAL A 214 -8.71 -15.81 -5.20
N LEU A 215 -8.51 -16.47 -4.06
CA LEU A 215 -8.33 -17.91 -3.97
C LEU A 215 -9.61 -18.54 -3.41
N THR A 216 -10.30 -19.32 -4.23
CA THR A 216 -11.49 -20.05 -3.83
C THR A 216 -11.18 -21.53 -3.66
N THR A 217 -11.40 -22.07 -2.46
CA THR A 217 -11.28 -23.49 -2.14
C THR A 217 -12.68 -24.07 -1.90
N LYS A 218 -13.06 -25.10 -2.66
CA LYS A 218 -14.36 -25.78 -2.53
C LYS A 218 -14.13 -27.22 -2.13
N GLN A 219 -14.81 -27.70 -1.09
CA GLN A 219 -14.80 -29.10 -0.69
C GLN A 219 -16.20 -29.70 -0.93
N THR A 220 -16.31 -30.56 -1.93
CA THR A 220 -17.60 -31.10 -2.40
C THR A 220 -18.30 -31.96 -1.37
N ILE A 221 -17.55 -32.71 -0.55
CA ILE A 221 -18.13 -33.63 0.46
C ILE A 221 -18.84 -32.85 1.57
N THR A 222 -18.24 -31.76 2.03
CA THR A 222 -18.79 -30.95 3.13
C THR A 222 -19.64 -29.78 2.64
N GLY A 223 -19.59 -29.47 1.33
CA GLY A 223 -20.16 -28.26 0.76
C GLY A 223 -19.43 -26.98 1.17
N THR A 224 -18.28 -27.09 1.85
CA THR A 224 -17.54 -25.94 2.36
C THR A 224 -16.91 -25.17 1.22
N VAL A 225 -17.16 -23.86 1.16
CA VAL A 225 -16.52 -22.93 0.23
C VAL A 225 -15.79 -21.87 1.05
N VAL A 226 -14.49 -21.77 0.86
CA VAL A 226 -13.65 -20.74 1.48
C VAL A 226 -13.10 -19.85 0.37
N THR A 227 -13.42 -18.57 0.43
CA THR A 227 -12.95 -17.58 -0.53
C THR A 227 -12.04 -16.59 0.19
N SER A 228 -10.75 -16.61 -0.15
CA SER A 228 -9.76 -15.68 0.37
C SER A 228 -9.51 -14.57 -0.64
N ARG A 229 -9.60 -13.30 -0.22
CA ARG A 229 -9.35 -12.12 -1.06
C ARG A 229 -8.19 -11.32 -0.52
N VAL A 230 -7.09 -11.31 -1.26
CA VAL A 230 -5.83 -10.70 -0.84
C VAL A 230 -5.43 -9.59 -1.82
N PRO A 231 -5.46 -8.31 -1.41
CA PRO A 231 -4.93 -7.22 -2.23
C PRO A 231 -3.46 -7.45 -2.58
N TYR A 232 -3.02 -7.05 -3.78
CA TYR A 232 -1.61 -7.22 -4.17
C TYR A 232 -0.63 -6.50 -3.22
N ALA A 233 -1.08 -5.43 -2.56
CA ALA A 233 -0.35 -4.71 -1.51
C ALA A 233 -0.07 -5.52 -0.23
N ASN A 234 -0.72 -6.66 -0.07
CA ASN A 234 -0.54 -7.58 1.05
C ASN A 234 0.29 -8.81 0.69
N ILE A 235 0.57 -9.03 -0.59
CA ILE A 235 1.44 -10.12 -1.04
C ILE A 235 2.88 -9.65 -0.92
N GLU A 236 3.60 -10.15 0.10
CA GLU A 236 4.98 -9.75 0.36
C GLU A 236 5.94 -10.18 -0.75
N SER A 237 5.72 -11.36 -1.30
CA SER A 237 6.54 -11.92 -2.37
C SER A 237 5.85 -13.05 -3.09
N VAL A 238 6.35 -13.38 -4.28
CA VAL A 238 5.84 -14.43 -5.16
C VAL A 238 7.02 -15.34 -5.55
N ASN A 239 7.30 -16.32 -4.68
CA ASN A 239 8.53 -17.10 -4.75
C ASN A 239 8.25 -18.55 -5.15
N PRO A 240 8.96 -19.09 -6.16
CA PRO A 240 8.94 -20.51 -6.42
C PRO A 240 9.71 -21.22 -5.31
N LYS A 241 9.17 -22.34 -4.84
CA LYS A 241 9.82 -23.22 -3.87
C LYS A 241 10.00 -24.57 -4.52
N ASN A 242 11.24 -25.04 -4.55
CA ASN A 242 11.58 -26.37 -5.06
C ASN A 242 11.79 -27.29 -3.85
N ILE A 243 10.97 -28.33 -3.74
CA ILE A 243 11.18 -29.42 -2.79
C ILE A 243 11.65 -30.63 -3.61
N CYS A 244 12.64 -31.37 -3.09
CA CYS A 244 13.28 -32.51 -3.75
C CYS A 244 12.28 -33.41 -4.52
N GLY A 245 12.44 -33.54 -5.84
CA GLY A 245 11.66 -34.47 -6.68
C GLY A 245 10.66 -33.86 -7.68
N CYS A 246 11.10 -32.94 -8.55
CA CYS A 246 10.34 -32.39 -9.69
C CYS A 246 9.07 -31.57 -9.34
N LEU A 247 8.89 -31.17 -8.08
CA LEU A 247 7.70 -30.44 -7.65
C LEU A 247 7.94 -28.93 -7.62
N ALA A 248 7.25 -28.20 -8.51
CA ALA A 248 7.19 -26.74 -8.50
C ALA A 248 6.05 -26.28 -7.59
N PHE A 249 6.41 -25.54 -6.53
CA PHE A 249 5.46 -24.89 -5.62
C PHE A 249 5.56 -23.38 -5.75
N LEU A 250 4.46 -22.68 -5.55
CA LEU A 250 4.45 -21.22 -5.46
C LEU A 250 3.98 -20.77 -4.08
N GLU A 251 4.84 -20.01 -3.40
CA GLU A 251 4.49 -19.29 -2.17
C GLU A 251 4.25 -17.82 -2.52
N ALA A 252 3.12 -17.27 -2.07
CA ALA A 252 2.66 -15.92 -2.39
C ALA A 252 2.21 -15.16 -1.12
N GLY A 253 3.07 -15.09 -0.10
CA GLY A 253 2.78 -14.41 1.17
C GLY A 253 1.44 -14.87 1.78
N GLU A 254 0.62 -13.90 2.19
CA GLU A 254 -0.68 -14.14 2.85
C GLU A 254 -1.69 -14.90 1.99
N LEU A 255 -1.55 -14.91 0.66
CA LEU A 255 -2.39 -15.72 -0.25
C LEU A 255 -2.19 -17.23 -0.02
N THR A 256 -0.98 -17.63 0.37
CA THR A 256 -0.61 -19.04 0.60
C THR A 256 -0.34 -19.36 2.07
N ARG A 257 -0.24 -18.34 2.93
CA ARG A 257 -0.01 -18.43 4.37
C ARG A 257 -0.99 -17.51 5.09
N PRO A 258 -2.27 -17.88 5.16
CA PRO A 258 -3.24 -17.05 5.85
C PRO A 258 -2.88 -16.95 7.35
N PRO A 259 -3.15 -15.82 8.00
CA PRO A 259 -2.97 -15.61 9.43
C PRO A 259 -3.51 -16.76 10.28
N GLY A 260 -2.71 -17.24 11.24
CA GLY A 260 -3.08 -18.33 12.15
C GLY A 260 -2.73 -19.73 11.68
N GLN A 261 -2.28 -19.92 10.44
CA GLN A 261 -1.72 -21.19 9.97
C GLN A 261 -0.19 -21.24 10.17
N VAL A 262 0.29 -22.32 10.78
CA VAL A 262 1.72 -22.54 11.07
C VAL A 262 2.48 -22.91 9.79
N GLU A 263 1.82 -23.63 8.87
CA GLU A 263 2.37 -24.04 7.59
C GLU A 263 1.56 -23.43 6.45
N GLY A 264 2.25 -22.82 5.48
CA GLY A 264 1.61 -22.34 4.27
C GLY A 264 1.10 -23.49 3.41
N GLN A 265 -0.02 -23.28 2.73
CA GLN A 265 -0.51 -24.12 1.66
C GLN A 265 -0.09 -23.52 0.32
N PRO A 266 1.12 -23.84 -0.18
CA PRO A 266 1.59 -23.32 -1.46
C PRO A 266 0.60 -23.68 -2.58
N LEU A 267 0.64 -22.91 -3.67
CA LEU A 267 -0.08 -23.26 -4.88
C LEU A 267 0.71 -24.36 -5.59
N GLN A 268 0.03 -25.49 -5.81
CA GLN A 268 0.61 -26.69 -6.41
C GLN A 268 -0.43 -27.31 -7.36
N PRO A 269 -0.65 -26.71 -8.56
CA PRO A 269 -1.53 -27.30 -9.55
C PRO A 269 -1.09 -28.72 -9.91
N GLY A 270 -2.04 -29.66 -9.92
CA GLY A 270 -1.77 -31.08 -10.13
C GLY A 270 -0.94 -31.70 -9.01
N PHE A 271 0.18 -32.33 -9.33
CA PHE A 271 1.15 -32.80 -8.32
C PHE A 271 2.33 -31.84 -8.14
N GLY A 272 2.28 -30.61 -8.66
CA GLY A 272 3.47 -29.75 -8.79
C GLY A 272 4.32 -30.12 -10.00
N CYS A 273 3.83 -31.03 -10.86
CA CYS A 273 4.48 -31.44 -12.09
C CYS A 273 4.27 -30.45 -13.25
N ASP A 274 3.30 -29.53 -13.15
CA ASP A 274 3.08 -28.49 -14.15
C ASP A 274 3.88 -27.23 -13.81
N ALA A 275 5.20 -27.35 -13.93
CA ALA A 275 6.11 -26.22 -13.72
C ALA A 275 5.81 -25.03 -14.65
N GLY A 276 5.26 -25.30 -15.84
CA GLY A 276 4.87 -24.27 -16.80
C GLY A 276 3.69 -23.43 -16.31
N LEU A 277 2.65 -24.06 -15.75
CA LEU A 277 1.53 -23.35 -15.15
C LEU A 277 1.95 -22.58 -13.90
N VAL A 278 2.75 -23.18 -13.02
CA VAL A 278 3.28 -22.50 -11.83
C VAL A 278 4.06 -21.25 -12.22
N GLU A 279 4.92 -21.33 -13.23
CA GLU A 279 5.71 -20.19 -13.71
C GLU A 279 4.85 -19.12 -14.37
N ARG A 280 3.79 -19.49 -15.12
CA ARG A 280 2.82 -18.54 -15.66
C ARG A 280 2.09 -17.78 -14.54
N ILE A 281 1.62 -18.49 -13.50
CA ILE A 281 0.96 -17.87 -12.34
C ILE A 281 1.94 -16.95 -11.62
N ARG A 282 3.18 -17.41 -11.38
CA ARG A 282 4.24 -16.63 -10.74
C ARG A 282 4.51 -15.33 -11.50
N ALA A 283 4.68 -15.39 -12.82
CA ALA A 283 4.98 -14.24 -13.65
C ALA A 283 3.82 -13.22 -13.68
N ASP A 284 2.58 -13.66 -13.86
CA ASP A 284 1.40 -12.76 -13.85
C ASP A 284 1.22 -12.12 -12.47
N LEU A 285 1.26 -12.94 -11.41
CA LEU A 285 1.11 -12.45 -10.04
C LEU A 285 2.23 -11.48 -9.64
N GLN A 286 3.48 -11.77 -9.97
CA GLN A 286 4.61 -10.87 -9.69
C GLN A 286 4.47 -9.56 -10.46
N ALA A 287 4.08 -9.58 -11.74
CA ALA A 287 3.89 -8.35 -12.51
C ALA A 287 2.82 -7.44 -11.88
N ARG A 288 1.76 -8.03 -11.32
CA ARG A 288 0.72 -7.28 -10.58
C ARG A 288 1.24 -6.76 -9.25
N VAL A 289 1.98 -7.56 -8.49
CA VAL A 289 2.62 -7.14 -7.22
C VAL A 289 3.65 -6.04 -7.44
N ASP A 290 4.40 -6.03 -8.54
CA ASP A 290 5.36 -4.96 -8.84
C ASP A 290 4.69 -3.61 -9.10
N VAL A 291 3.52 -3.62 -9.74
CA VAL A 291 2.76 -2.41 -10.09
C VAL A 291 1.81 -1.96 -8.97
N ARG A 292 1.19 -2.91 -8.26
CA ARG A 292 0.08 -2.69 -7.31
C ARG A 292 0.43 -3.08 -5.87
N GLY A 293 1.56 -3.73 -5.65
CA GLY A 293 2.11 -3.98 -4.32
C GLY A 293 2.62 -2.70 -3.65
N ASN A 294 3.17 -2.82 -2.44
CA ASN A 294 3.66 -1.64 -1.70
C ASN A 294 4.77 -0.89 -2.45
N THR A 295 5.68 -1.60 -3.13
CA THR A 295 6.71 -0.97 -3.97
C THR A 295 6.10 -0.13 -5.10
N GLY A 296 5.04 -0.65 -5.73
CA GLY A 296 4.29 0.08 -6.77
C GLY A 296 3.61 1.34 -6.21
N GLN A 297 3.01 1.24 -5.02
CA GLN A 297 2.38 2.39 -4.34
C GLN A 297 3.41 3.47 -3.96
N ILE A 298 4.57 3.09 -3.43
CA ILE A 298 5.64 4.03 -3.10
C ILE A 298 6.10 4.76 -4.37
N LYS A 299 6.36 4.03 -5.47
CA LYS A 299 6.73 4.64 -6.75
C LYS A 299 5.65 5.57 -7.29
N GLN A 300 4.37 5.23 -7.12
CA GLN A 300 3.25 6.10 -7.50
C GLN A 300 3.22 7.39 -6.68
N LEU A 301 3.45 7.29 -5.36
CA LEU A 301 3.55 8.45 -4.48
C LEU A 301 4.75 9.35 -4.83
N GLU A 302 5.93 8.77 -5.11
CA GLU A 302 7.11 9.50 -5.58
C GLU A 302 6.82 10.23 -6.90
N LYS A 303 6.11 9.59 -7.84
CA LYS A 303 5.65 10.24 -9.09
C LYS A 303 4.71 11.42 -8.80
N MET A 304 3.76 11.28 -7.86
CA MET A 304 2.86 12.38 -7.46
C MET A 304 3.66 13.57 -6.90
N MET A 305 4.61 13.30 -6.01
CA MET A 305 5.48 14.32 -5.42
C MET A 305 6.29 15.07 -6.44
N VAL A 306 6.84 14.34 -7.41
CA VAL A 306 7.63 14.90 -8.50
C VAL A 306 6.77 15.83 -9.36
N LYS A 307 5.54 15.43 -9.71
CA LYS A 307 4.58 16.30 -10.43
C LYS A 307 4.15 17.53 -9.64
N PHE A 308 3.90 17.39 -8.33
CA PHE A 308 3.64 18.55 -7.47
C PHE A 308 4.86 19.45 -7.32
N GLY A 309 6.07 18.88 -7.33
CA GLY A 309 7.32 19.62 -7.36
C GLY A 309 7.41 20.53 -8.58
N ASP A 310 7.11 20.00 -9.77
CA ASP A 310 7.06 20.83 -10.98
C ASP A 310 5.99 21.91 -10.88
N PHE A 311 4.77 21.52 -10.47
CA PHE A 311 3.66 22.45 -10.33
C PHE A 311 4.00 23.62 -9.41
N ALA A 312 4.61 23.33 -8.25
CA ALA A 312 5.05 24.31 -7.28
C ALA A 312 6.23 25.17 -7.78
N ALA A 313 7.04 24.66 -8.72
CA ALA A 313 8.12 25.40 -9.35
C ALA A 313 7.63 26.30 -10.50
N GLU A 314 6.61 25.88 -11.25
CA GLU A 314 6.11 26.58 -12.43
C GLU A 314 5.12 27.69 -12.09
N LEU A 315 4.21 27.47 -11.14
CA LEU A 315 3.15 28.42 -10.81
C LEU A 315 3.66 29.81 -10.36
N PRO A 316 4.76 29.93 -9.58
CA PRO A 316 5.35 31.23 -9.25
C PRO A 316 5.81 32.03 -10.46
N LEU A 317 6.26 31.36 -11.53
CA LEU A 317 6.68 32.03 -12.76
C LEU A 317 5.48 32.69 -13.45
N VAL A 318 4.31 32.02 -13.42
CA VAL A 318 3.05 32.59 -13.91
C VAL A 318 2.64 33.79 -13.06
N LEU A 319 2.68 33.67 -11.74
CA LEU A 319 2.34 34.75 -10.79
C LEU A 319 3.21 35.99 -11.00
N ASP A 320 4.53 35.80 -11.09
CA ASP A 320 5.48 36.88 -11.34
C ASP A 320 5.18 37.58 -12.67
N LYS A 321 4.93 36.81 -13.74
CA LYS A 321 4.63 37.36 -15.07
C LYS A 321 3.34 38.20 -15.09
N VAL A 322 2.33 37.82 -14.32
CA VAL A 322 1.08 38.60 -14.22
C VAL A 322 1.14 39.73 -13.19
N GLY A 323 2.27 39.93 -12.52
CA GLY A 323 2.45 40.94 -11.47
C GLY A 323 1.59 40.65 -10.23
N ALA A 324 1.47 39.38 -9.86
CA ALA A 324 0.89 38.92 -8.61
C ALA A 324 2.00 38.60 -7.60
N ASP A 325 1.61 38.42 -6.33
CA ASP A 325 2.53 38.01 -5.28
C ASP A 325 2.98 36.55 -5.49
N ALA A 326 4.23 36.37 -5.90
CA ALA A 326 4.84 35.05 -6.11
C ALA A 326 5.52 34.48 -4.86
N SER A 327 5.56 35.25 -3.75
CA SER A 327 6.20 34.83 -2.51
C SER A 327 5.40 33.76 -1.78
N TYR A 328 6.11 32.90 -1.04
CA TYR A 328 5.49 31.96 -0.11
C TYR A 328 6.27 31.92 1.22
N PRO A 329 5.60 32.10 2.37
CA PRO A 329 4.19 32.47 2.51
C PRO A 329 3.88 33.84 1.87
N PRO A 330 2.66 34.07 1.35
CA PRO A 330 2.27 35.36 0.76
C PRO A 330 2.27 36.47 1.81
N SER A 331 2.36 37.73 1.37
CA SER A 331 2.29 38.85 2.31
C SER A 331 0.92 38.92 3.01
N GLN A 332 0.87 39.45 4.25
CA GLN A 332 -0.40 39.62 4.96
C GLN A 332 -1.38 40.52 4.19
N GLN A 333 -0.87 41.49 3.42
CA GLN A 333 -1.67 42.33 2.54
C GLN A 333 -2.32 41.51 1.42
N THR A 334 -1.55 40.63 0.76
CA THR A 334 -2.06 39.69 -0.24
C THR A 334 -3.12 38.77 0.37
N MET A 335 -2.84 38.20 1.54
CA MET A 335 -3.78 37.34 2.27
C MET A 335 -5.10 38.04 2.57
N ASN A 336 -5.04 39.26 3.11
CA ASN A 336 -6.23 40.06 3.40
C ASN A 336 -7.00 40.45 2.11
N ALA A 337 -6.29 40.67 1.00
CA ALA A 337 -6.92 41.00 -0.28
C ALA A 337 -7.64 39.82 -0.93
N VAL A 338 -7.12 38.59 -0.76
CA VAL A 338 -7.71 37.36 -1.30
C VAL A 338 -8.84 36.87 -0.40
N TYR A 339 -8.63 36.82 0.92
CA TYR A 339 -9.53 36.13 1.85
C TYR A 339 -10.26 37.03 2.86
N GLY A 340 -9.96 38.33 2.88
CA GLY A 340 -10.48 39.28 3.87
C GLY A 340 -9.74 39.20 5.23
N ALA A 341 -10.21 39.99 6.20
CA ALA A 341 -9.62 40.08 7.55
C ALA A 341 -9.74 38.77 8.36
N GLN A 342 -10.69 37.90 8.00
CA GLN A 342 -10.84 36.55 8.56
C GLN A 342 -10.23 35.52 7.61
N GLY A 343 -9.09 35.84 6.98
CA GLY A 343 -8.38 34.93 6.10
C GLY A 343 -7.96 33.65 6.80
N PRO A 344 -7.63 32.59 6.03
CA PRO A 344 -7.11 31.36 6.62
C PRO A 344 -5.83 31.70 7.39
N GLU A 345 -5.71 31.23 8.64
CA GLU A 345 -4.47 31.39 9.42
C GLU A 345 -3.46 30.41 8.86
N ILE A 346 -2.71 30.82 7.84
CA ILE A 346 -1.67 29.97 7.27
C ILE A 346 -0.47 30.11 8.20
N SER A 347 -0.25 29.07 9.01
CA SER A 347 1.05 28.81 9.62
C SER A 347 1.74 27.72 8.79
N PRO A 348 2.15 28.01 7.53
CA PRO A 348 2.86 26.98 6.80
C PRO A 348 4.18 26.76 7.53
N PRO A 349 4.62 25.50 7.69
CA PRO A 349 5.92 25.26 8.28
C PRO A 349 6.94 26.01 7.43
N SER A 350 7.80 26.82 8.08
CA SER A 350 8.79 27.66 7.40
C SER A 350 9.79 26.83 6.57
N GLU A 351 9.82 25.52 6.82
CA GLU A 351 10.62 24.52 6.13
C GLU A 351 9.76 23.29 5.85
N MET A 352 10.08 22.54 4.78
CA MET A 352 9.41 21.25 4.59
C MET A 352 9.70 20.36 5.81
N PRO A 353 8.70 19.64 6.35
CA PRO A 353 8.90 18.79 7.53
C PRO A 353 10.03 17.77 7.36
N HIS A 354 10.23 17.27 6.14
CA HIS A 354 11.24 16.25 5.83
C HIS A 354 12.07 16.63 4.61
N GLU A 355 13.36 16.89 4.78
CA GLU A 355 14.27 17.22 3.66
C GLU A 355 14.46 16.03 2.69
N MET A 356 14.61 14.81 3.24
CA MET A 356 14.79 13.57 2.48
C MET A 356 13.79 12.50 2.94
N PRO A 357 12.53 12.56 2.48
CA PRO A 357 11.49 11.62 2.91
C PRO A 357 11.71 10.20 2.36
N SER A 358 12.15 10.07 1.10
CA SER A 358 12.66 8.84 0.49
C SER A 358 14.18 8.94 0.29
N GLN A 359 14.90 7.83 0.45
CA GLN A 359 16.34 7.75 0.17
C GLN A 359 16.63 6.60 -0.79
N ASN A 360 17.59 6.80 -1.69
CA ASN A 360 18.07 5.72 -2.57
C ASN A 360 19.17 4.94 -1.87
N PHE A 361 19.10 3.62 -1.92
CA PHE A 361 20.10 2.75 -1.31
C PHE A 361 20.75 1.86 -2.37
N PRO A 362 22.09 1.68 -2.36
CA PRO A 362 22.76 0.74 -3.23
C PRO A 362 22.44 -0.70 -2.82
N THR A 363 22.59 -1.66 -3.73
CA THR A 363 22.52 -3.08 -3.36
C THR A 363 23.69 -3.44 -2.45
N ARG A 364 23.41 -4.11 -1.33
CA ARG A 364 24.44 -4.70 -0.47
C ARG A 364 24.17 -6.19 -0.26
N THR A 365 25.24 -6.97 -0.15
CA THR A 365 25.16 -8.41 0.01
C THR A 365 25.88 -8.83 1.28
N PHE A 366 25.21 -9.60 2.11
CA PHE A 366 25.73 -10.15 3.35
C PHE A 366 25.64 -11.67 3.32
N ASN A 367 26.75 -12.34 3.60
CA ASN A 367 26.70 -13.75 3.94
C ASN A 367 26.15 -13.90 5.37
N VAL A 368 24.92 -14.39 5.51
CA VAL A 368 24.24 -14.56 6.81
C VAL A 368 24.24 -16.01 7.30
N ARG A 369 25.16 -16.82 6.78
CA ARG A 369 25.31 -18.23 7.17
C ARG A 369 25.72 -18.37 8.62
N ASN A 370 24.93 -19.13 9.37
CA ASN A 370 25.30 -19.61 10.69
C ASN A 370 26.19 -20.85 10.55
N GLU A 371 27.46 -20.73 10.93
CA GLU A 371 28.44 -21.82 10.76
C GLU A 371 28.18 -22.99 11.71
N PHE A 372 27.59 -22.73 12.88
CA PHE A 372 27.20 -23.78 13.82
C PHE A 372 26.05 -24.63 13.26
N GLN A 373 25.02 -24.01 12.68
CA GLN A 373 23.93 -24.71 12.00
C GLN A 373 24.43 -25.46 10.77
N ASN A 374 25.36 -24.87 10.01
CA ASN A 374 25.98 -25.52 8.86
C ASN A 374 26.76 -26.78 9.27
N LEU A 375 27.58 -26.72 10.33
CA LEU A 375 28.30 -27.87 10.87
C LEU A 375 27.34 -28.93 11.44
N GLY A 376 26.34 -28.50 12.21
CA GLY A 376 25.32 -29.40 12.77
C GLY A 376 24.52 -30.11 11.68
N GLY A 377 24.14 -29.38 10.62
CA GLY A 377 23.49 -29.95 9.43
C GLY A 377 24.39 -30.93 8.69
N LEU A 378 25.67 -30.59 8.49
CA LEU A 378 26.66 -31.46 7.85
C LEU A 378 26.80 -32.80 8.61
N ILE A 379 26.94 -32.75 9.94
CA ILE A 379 27.09 -33.94 10.79
C ILE A 379 25.77 -34.72 10.86
N GLY A 380 24.67 -34.04 11.21
CA GLY A 380 23.37 -34.66 11.48
C GLY A 380 22.70 -35.28 10.25
N THR A 381 23.11 -34.89 9.04
CA THR A 381 22.58 -35.45 7.79
C THR A 381 23.61 -36.28 7.01
N CYS A 382 24.74 -36.64 7.63
CA CYS A 382 25.82 -37.39 6.98
C CYS A 382 26.27 -36.76 5.65
N GLY A 383 26.34 -35.43 5.58
CA GLY A 383 26.76 -34.70 4.39
C GLY A 383 25.64 -34.36 3.40
N ILE A 384 24.43 -34.92 3.53
CA ILE A 384 23.33 -34.72 2.57
C ILE A 384 22.85 -33.27 2.59
N ALA A 385 22.68 -32.66 3.76
CA ALA A 385 22.37 -31.23 3.91
C ALA A 385 23.63 -30.34 4.06
N GLY A 386 24.84 -30.91 3.90
CA GLY A 386 26.10 -30.16 3.93
C GLY A 386 26.19 -29.15 2.78
N CYS A 387 26.96 -28.07 2.95
CA CYS A 387 27.09 -26.94 2.01
C CYS A 387 25.93 -25.93 2.05
N LEU A 388 25.48 -25.57 3.25
CA LEU A 388 24.54 -24.47 3.43
C LEU A 388 25.10 -23.18 2.84
N LYS A 389 24.31 -22.51 2.01
CA LYS A 389 24.47 -21.08 1.71
C LYS A 389 23.28 -20.33 2.29
N HIS A 390 23.56 -19.27 3.02
CA HIS A 390 22.53 -18.37 3.53
C HIS A 390 23.00 -16.95 3.26
N GLU A 391 22.32 -16.26 2.36
CA GLU A 391 22.72 -14.95 1.85
C GLU A 391 21.56 -13.98 2.02
N MET A 392 21.87 -12.77 2.45
CA MET A 392 20.93 -11.66 2.53
C MET A 392 21.40 -10.58 1.57
N VAL A 393 20.57 -10.24 0.59
CA VAL A 393 20.79 -9.15 -0.34
C VAL A 393 19.82 -8.03 0.01
N LEU A 394 20.35 -6.90 0.46
CA LEU A 394 19.60 -5.66 0.65
C LEU A 394 19.54 -4.93 -0.69
N GLU A 395 18.50 -5.22 -1.46
CA GLU A 395 18.18 -4.48 -2.69
C GLU A 395 17.63 -3.09 -2.35
N PRO A 396 17.50 -2.16 -3.33
CA PRO A 396 16.97 -0.82 -3.07
C PRO A 396 15.56 -0.80 -2.47
N GLU A 397 14.67 -1.75 -2.84
CA GLU A 397 13.25 -1.74 -2.44
C GLU A 397 12.86 -2.85 -1.45
N GLN A 398 13.69 -3.87 -1.30
CA GLN A 398 13.37 -5.07 -0.55
C GLN A 398 14.62 -5.75 -0.01
N VAL A 399 14.43 -6.58 1.01
CA VAL A 399 15.42 -7.55 1.45
C VAL A 399 15.11 -8.91 0.81
N VAL A 400 16.14 -9.54 0.26
CA VAL A 400 16.07 -10.88 -0.33
C VAL A 400 16.95 -11.82 0.49
N THR A 401 16.34 -12.82 1.12
CA THR A 401 17.06 -13.84 1.89
C THR A 401 17.04 -15.15 1.12
N THR A 402 18.20 -15.64 0.73
CA THR A 402 18.37 -16.90 0.00
C THR A 402 18.96 -17.95 0.93
N PHE A 403 18.21 -19.02 1.15
CA PHE A 403 18.65 -20.21 1.87
C PHE A 403 18.77 -21.37 0.89
N GLN A 404 19.97 -21.90 0.72
CA GLN A 404 20.26 -22.99 -0.20
C GLN A 404 20.95 -24.14 0.52
N THR A 405 20.47 -25.34 0.28
CA THR A 405 21.08 -26.62 0.67
C THR A 405 21.24 -27.47 -0.59
N ASN A 406 21.87 -28.63 -0.50
CA ASN A 406 21.89 -29.58 -1.61
C ASN A 406 20.48 -30.09 -1.99
N CYS A 407 19.53 -30.04 -1.06
CA CYS A 407 18.19 -30.58 -1.24
C CYS A 407 17.19 -29.58 -1.82
N GLY A 408 17.54 -28.29 -1.85
CA GLY A 408 16.62 -27.25 -2.31
C GLY A 408 17.12 -25.83 -2.05
N THR A 409 16.46 -24.90 -2.71
CA THR A 409 16.66 -23.46 -2.53
C THR A 409 15.33 -22.83 -2.13
N SER A 410 15.37 -21.99 -1.10
CA SER A 410 14.27 -21.12 -0.67
C SER A 410 14.75 -19.69 -0.78
N ILE A 411 13.95 -18.86 -1.44
CA ILE A 411 14.19 -17.43 -1.56
C ILE A 411 13.00 -16.76 -0.90
N ASP A 412 13.27 -15.92 0.08
CA ASP A 412 12.29 -15.03 0.71
C ASP A 412 12.56 -13.60 0.25
N ARG A 413 11.50 -12.87 -0.10
CA ARG A 413 11.59 -11.46 -0.50
C ARG A 413 10.63 -10.67 0.39
N LYS A 414 11.08 -9.56 0.92
CA LYS A 414 10.28 -8.71 1.80
C LYS A 414 10.55 -7.23 1.51
N PRO A 415 9.57 -6.49 0.96
CA PRO A 415 9.63 -5.04 0.86
C PRO A 415 9.85 -4.38 2.22
N TYR A 416 10.63 -3.29 2.27
CA TYR A 416 10.91 -2.60 3.53
C TYR A 416 9.65 -2.04 4.21
N ALA A 417 8.61 -1.71 3.44
CA ALA A 417 7.29 -1.31 3.94
C ALA A 417 6.57 -2.39 4.76
N GLN A 418 6.87 -3.67 4.52
CA GLN A 418 6.33 -4.82 5.25
C GLN A 418 7.28 -5.38 6.31
N LEU A 419 8.46 -4.77 6.47
CA LEU A 419 9.40 -5.13 7.53
C LEU A 419 8.85 -4.66 8.88
N ARG A 420 8.18 -5.57 9.61
CA ARG A 420 7.48 -5.30 10.88
C ARG A 420 8.40 -4.67 11.93
N ALA A 421 9.55 -5.31 12.14
CA ALA A 421 10.54 -4.87 13.11
C ALA A 421 11.96 -5.09 12.59
N VAL A 422 12.87 -4.31 13.16
CA VAL A 422 14.30 -4.64 13.17
C VAL A 422 14.61 -5.02 14.60
N ASP A 423 14.82 -6.31 14.81
CA ASP A 423 15.03 -6.96 16.10
C ASP A 423 16.50 -7.31 16.23
N GLU A 424 17.22 -6.59 17.09
CA GLU A 424 18.59 -6.87 17.47
C GLU A 424 18.58 -7.62 18.80
N GLU A 425 19.18 -8.80 18.87
CA GLU A 425 19.20 -9.63 20.07
C GLU A 425 20.62 -10.14 20.37
N ILE A 426 21.03 -10.07 21.63
CA ILE A 426 22.30 -10.57 22.13
C ILE A 426 22.01 -11.52 23.28
N PHE A 427 22.20 -12.82 23.07
CA PHE A 427 22.09 -13.87 24.07
C PHE A 427 23.47 -14.26 24.61
N CYS A 428 23.57 -14.45 25.92
CA CYS A 428 24.73 -15.05 26.60
C CYS A 428 26.09 -14.43 26.21
N CYS A 429 26.24 -13.10 26.23
CA CYS A 429 27.49 -12.36 25.94
C CYS A 429 28.18 -12.61 24.57
N CYS A 430 27.87 -13.69 23.85
CA CYS A 430 28.58 -14.15 22.66
C CYS A 430 27.66 -14.54 21.51
N CYS A 431 26.34 -14.66 21.70
CA CYS A 431 25.38 -15.02 20.66
C CYS A 431 24.63 -13.77 20.17
N HIS A 432 24.99 -13.23 19.00
CA HIS A 432 24.32 -12.07 18.42
C HIS A 432 23.36 -12.49 17.29
N MET A 433 22.21 -11.84 17.18
CA MET A 433 21.21 -12.07 16.14
C MET A 433 20.53 -10.78 15.67
N VAL A 434 20.13 -10.73 14.41
CA VAL A 434 19.24 -9.70 13.85
C VAL A 434 18.12 -10.36 13.07
N ASN A 435 16.86 -10.10 13.42
CA ASN A 435 15.68 -10.73 12.81
C ASN A 435 15.83 -12.28 12.68
N LEU A 436 16.30 -12.92 13.76
CA LEU A 436 16.60 -14.37 13.85
C LEU A 436 17.79 -14.87 13.01
N LEU A 437 18.55 -13.98 12.38
CA LEU A 437 19.77 -14.33 11.65
C LEU A 437 21.00 -14.16 12.53
N SER A 438 21.88 -15.15 12.53
CA SER A 438 23.12 -15.17 13.33
C SER A 438 24.30 -15.59 12.45
N PRO A 439 24.93 -14.65 11.69
CA PRO A 439 26.06 -14.93 10.81
C PRO A 439 27.30 -15.40 11.58
N GLY A 440 28.03 -16.36 11.03
CA GLY A 440 29.29 -16.83 11.57
C GLY A 440 29.13 -17.83 12.73
N TRP A 441 30.11 -17.83 13.63
CA TRP A 441 30.09 -18.65 14.85
C TRP A 441 29.56 -17.79 15.99
N PHE A 442 28.31 -18.05 16.40
CA PHE A 442 27.62 -17.30 17.44
C PHE A 442 27.32 -15.82 17.09
N GLY A 443 27.33 -15.41 15.82
CA GLY A 443 26.94 -14.04 15.44
C GLY A 443 28.09 -13.05 15.54
N ASP A 444 28.66 -12.67 14.39
CA ASP A 444 29.61 -11.56 14.29
C ASP A 444 28.92 -10.23 14.65
N SER A 445 29.28 -9.65 15.80
CA SER A 445 28.63 -8.47 16.35
C SER A 445 28.77 -7.24 15.46
N GLU A 446 29.92 -7.05 14.81
CA GLU A 446 30.16 -5.88 13.95
C GLU A 446 29.28 -5.97 12.71
N LYS A 447 29.30 -7.15 12.07
CA LYS A 447 28.48 -7.43 10.89
C LYS A 447 26.98 -7.36 11.17
N LEU A 448 26.53 -7.83 12.33
CA LEU A 448 25.12 -7.75 12.72
C LEU A 448 24.68 -6.32 13.01
N ASN A 449 25.52 -5.52 13.68
CA ASN A 449 25.24 -4.09 13.87
C ASN A 449 25.16 -3.36 12.53
N GLU A 450 26.02 -3.71 11.56
CA GLU A 450 25.94 -3.18 10.19
C GLU A 450 24.62 -3.59 9.51
N ILE A 451 24.26 -4.88 9.55
CA ILE A 451 23.00 -5.38 8.96
C ILE A 451 21.78 -4.69 9.60
N ALA A 452 21.73 -4.58 10.93
CA ALA A 452 20.65 -3.91 11.64
C ALA A 452 20.56 -2.42 11.28
N GLY A 453 21.69 -1.73 11.24
CA GLY A 453 21.78 -0.33 10.85
C GLY A 453 21.28 -0.10 9.43
N GLU A 454 21.71 -0.91 8.46
CA GLU A 454 21.27 -0.85 7.07
C GLU A 454 19.77 -1.18 6.92
N LEU A 455 19.29 -2.25 7.58
CA LEU A 455 17.87 -2.61 7.55
C LEU A 455 16.99 -1.51 8.14
N GLN A 456 17.39 -0.91 9.26
CA GLN A 456 16.65 0.19 9.87
C GLN A 456 16.69 1.44 9.01
N ALA A 457 17.83 1.80 8.43
CA ALA A 457 17.94 2.95 7.52
C ALA A 457 17.02 2.79 6.29
N ARG A 458 16.99 1.59 5.69
CA ARG A 458 16.12 1.29 4.54
C ARG A 458 14.66 1.22 4.92
N LYS A 459 14.32 0.68 6.09
CA LYS A 459 12.95 0.71 6.63
C LYS A 459 12.45 2.14 6.82
N VAL A 460 13.30 3.04 7.33
CA VAL A 460 12.94 4.46 7.48
C VAL A 460 12.86 5.15 6.12
N GLY A 461 13.82 4.91 5.22
CA GLY A 461 13.95 5.62 3.93
C GLY A 461 13.17 5.06 2.75
N ARG A 462 12.63 3.82 2.84
CA ARG A 462 11.81 3.15 1.80
C ARG A 462 10.57 2.44 2.37
N GLY A 463 10.32 2.48 3.68
CA GLY A 463 9.16 1.83 4.29
C GLY A 463 7.96 2.76 4.51
N ASN A 464 7.04 2.36 5.40
CA ASN A 464 5.83 3.12 5.70
C ASN A 464 6.12 4.52 6.27
N ILE A 465 7.27 4.70 6.94
CA ILE A 465 7.71 6.00 7.45
C ILE A 465 8.00 6.95 6.29
N ALA A 466 8.82 6.53 5.30
CA ALA A 466 9.06 7.31 4.09
C ALA A 466 7.77 7.67 3.36
N GLN A 467 6.82 6.74 3.27
CA GLN A 467 5.52 6.98 2.67
C GLN A 467 4.73 8.09 3.38
N LEU A 468 4.68 8.07 4.71
CA LEU A 468 4.01 9.13 5.49
C LEU A 468 4.70 10.50 5.29
N ARG A 469 6.03 10.54 5.36
CA ARG A 469 6.82 11.77 5.14
C ARG A 469 6.63 12.35 3.75
N ASN A 470 6.56 11.48 2.74
CA ASN A 470 6.25 11.85 1.37
C ASN A 470 4.84 12.45 1.25
N GLN A 471 3.84 11.85 1.89
CA GLN A 471 2.47 12.37 1.92
C GLN A 471 2.40 13.76 2.59
N GLU A 472 3.07 13.94 3.73
CA GLU A 472 3.15 15.24 4.43
C GLU A 472 3.74 16.34 3.56
N ASN A 473 4.90 16.08 2.95
CA ASN A 473 5.53 17.03 2.03
C ASN A 473 4.64 17.34 0.83
N THR A 474 3.96 16.33 0.28
CA THR A 474 3.03 16.51 -0.85
C THR A 474 1.86 17.40 -0.44
N MET A 475 1.32 17.20 0.76
CA MET A 475 0.21 17.96 1.30
C MET A 475 0.56 19.44 1.47
N VAL A 476 1.75 19.75 1.99
CA VAL A 476 2.25 21.13 2.11
C VAL A 476 2.36 21.79 0.74
N LYS A 477 2.92 21.10 -0.26
CA LYS A 477 3.01 21.62 -1.64
C LYS A 477 1.65 21.80 -2.31
N ALA A 478 0.69 20.91 -2.04
CA ALA A 478 -0.67 21.03 -2.53
C ALA A 478 -1.36 22.27 -1.96
N LEU A 479 -1.17 22.55 -0.66
CA LEU A 479 -1.69 23.75 -0.01
C LEU A 479 -1.04 25.02 -0.55
N GLU A 480 0.28 25.04 -0.71
CA GLU A 480 1.01 26.15 -1.34
C GLU A 480 0.49 26.45 -2.75
N SER A 481 0.28 25.39 -3.53
CA SER A 481 -0.30 25.44 -4.87
C SER A 481 -1.73 26.00 -4.88
N ASP A 482 -2.56 25.59 -3.94
CA ASP A 482 -3.95 26.01 -3.78
C ASP A 482 -4.07 27.52 -3.48
N ILE A 483 -3.23 28.02 -2.56
CA ILE A 483 -3.16 29.44 -2.18
C ILE A 483 -2.67 30.30 -3.36
N ARG A 484 -1.61 29.86 -4.03
CA ARG A 484 -1.06 30.56 -5.21
C ARG A 484 -2.08 30.65 -6.33
N MET A 485 -2.89 29.60 -6.50
CA MET A 485 -3.97 29.61 -7.48
C MET A 485 -5.09 30.60 -7.10
N ASP A 486 -5.42 30.75 -5.81
CA ASP A 486 -6.36 31.78 -5.35
C ASP A 486 -5.85 33.20 -5.62
N ILE A 487 -4.57 33.46 -5.37
CA ILE A 487 -3.92 34.74 -5.70
C ILE A 487 -4.04 35.02 -7.20
N LEU A 488 -3.77 34.01 -8.03
CA LEU A 488 -3.84 34.12 -9.49
C LEU A 488 -5.28 34.39 -9.98
N LEU A 489 -6.27 33.66 -9.45
CA LEU A 489 -7.70 33.88 -9.73
C LEU A 489 -8.13 35.30 -9.35
N LYS A 490 -7.77 35.74 -8.13
CA LYS A 490 -8.08 37.09 -7.66
C LYS A 490 -7.44 38.17 -8.53
N LYS A 491 -6.20 37.98 -8.96
CA LYS A 491 -5.49 38.92 -9.85
C LYS A 491 -6.15 39.07 -11.21
N LYS A 492 -6.79 38.00 -11.73
CA LYS A 492 -7.51 38.00 -13.00
C LYS A 492 -9.01 38.29 -12.87
N ASP A 493 -9.47 38.63 -11.66
CA ASP A 493 -10.88 38.87 -11.36
C ASP A 493 -11.79 37.69 -11.72
N ILE A 494 -11.29 36.47 -11.53
CA ILE A 494 -12.03 35.24 -11.76
C ILE A 494 -12.58 34.76 -10.41
N SER A 495 -13.91 34.64 -10.31
CA SER A 495 -14.58 34.23 -9.06
C SER A 495 -14.36 32.76 -8.74
N TYR A 496 -14.05 32.47 -7.48
CA TYR A 496 -14.03 31.12 -6.91
C TYR A 496 -14.76 31.11 -5.54
N PRO A 497 -15.61 30.11 -5.25
CA PRO A 497 -15.99 28.98 -6.11
C PRO A 497 -16.71 29.43 -7.40
N PRO A 498 -16.56 28.69 -8.52
CA PRO A 498 -17.24 29.01 -9.76
C PRO A 498 -18.76 28.86 -9.62
N SER A 499 -19.51 29.60 -10.44
CA SER A 499 -20.97 29.45 -10.50
C SER A 499 -21.35 28.06 -11.03
N GLN A 500 -22.56 27.58 -10.71
CA GLN A 500 -23.06 26.31 -11.26
C GLN A 500 -23.09 26.31 -12.79
N GLN A 501 -23.41 27.46 -13.42
CA GLN A 501 -23.37 27.62 -14.87
C GLN A 501 -21.94 27.48 -15.42
N THR A 502 -20.95 28.08 -14.75
CA THR A 502 -19.53 27.94 -15.11
C THR A 502 -19.08 26.49 -14.98
N LEU A 503 -19.46 25.79 -13.90
CA LEU A 503 -19.15 24.39 -13.72
C LEU A 503 -19.78 23.51 -14.82
N GLN A 504 -21.05 23.75 -15.18
CA GLN A 504 -21.71 23.04 -16.28
C GLN A 504 -21.06 23.33 -17.64
N ALA A 505 -20.61 24.57 -17.87
CA ALA A 505 -19.89 24.93 -19.09
C ALA A 505 -18.54 24.21 -19.22
N ILE A 506 -17.85 23.98 -18.09
CA ILE A 506 -16.54 23.31 -18.05
C ILE A 506 -16.67 21.77 -18.10
N TYR A 507 -17.62 21.21 -17.34
CA TYR A 507 -17.70 19.76 -17.07
C TYR A 507 -18.93 19.08 -17.67
N GLY A 508 -19.87 19.81 -18.27
CA GLY A 508 -21.11 19.27 -18.81
C GLY A 508 -22.20 19.07 -17.75
N GLU A 509 -23.11 18.13 -18.01
CA GLU A 509 -24.34 17.93 -17.22
C GLU A 509 -24.08 17.50 -15.76
N ASN A 510 -22.95 16.83 -15.48
CA ASN A 510 -22.61 16.29 -14.17
C ASN A 510 -21.31 16.91 -13.63
N PRO A 511 -21.32 18.19 -13.22
CA PRO A 511 -20.13 18.85 -12.69
C PRO A 511 -19.68 18.24 -11.35
N PRO A 512 -18.39 18.39 -10.99
CA PRO A 512 -17.91 17.98 -9.69
C PRO A 512 -18.60 18.77 -8.56
N HIS A 513 -19.03 18.07 -7.52
CA HIS A 513 -19.48 18.71 -6.28
C HIS A 513 -18.25 19.19 -5.49
N LEU A 514 -18.16 20.51 -5.32
CA LEU A 514 -17.16 21.12 -4.44
C LEU A 514 -17.59 20.96 -2.97
N PRO A 515 -16.64 20.75 -2.04
CA PRO A 515 -16.94 20.77 -0.63
C PRO A 515 -17.55 22.12 -0.21
N PRO A 516 -18.50 22.15 0.75
CA PRO A 516 -19.18 23.37 1.18
C PRO A 516 -18.18 24.39 1.74
N VAL A 517 -18.43 25.68 1.46
CA VAL A 517 -17.57 26.79 1.92
C VAL A 517 -17.59 26.93 3.46
N SER A 518 -18.64 26.44 4.12
CA SER A 518 -18.90 26.57 5.56
C SER A 518 -18.39 25.40 6.42
N SER A 519 -17.97 24.28 5.85
CA SER A 519 -17.14 23.35 6.62
C SER A 519 -15.83 24.07 6.88
N GLU A 520 -15.51 24.32 8.15
CA GLU A 520 -14.26 24.93 8.63
C GLU A 520 -13.16 24.78 7.57
N ARG A 521 -12.74 25.90 6.97
CA ARG A 521 -11.70 25.92 5.92
C ARG A 521 -10.66 24.87 6.29
N GLY A 522 -10.39 23.94 5.39
CA GLY A 522 -9.70 22.67 5.64
C GLY A 522 -8.36 22.71 6.39
N GLN A 523 -7.85 23.89 6.78
CA GLN A 523 -6.72 24.08 7.68
C GLN A 523 -6.74 23.17 8.93
N ALA A 524 -7.90 23.00 9.60
CA ALA A 524 -8.00 22.09 10.75
C ALA A 524 -7.92 20.61 10.35
N LEU A 525 -8.45 20.25 9.18
CA LEU A 525 -8.41 18.88 8.64
C LEU A 525 -7.01 18.48 8.14
N HIS A 526 -6.20 19.43 7.67
CA HIS A 526 -5.01 19.15 6.86
C HIS A 526 -3.70 18.92 7.64
N LEU A 527 -3.49 19.62 8.76
CA LEU A 527 -2.24 19.53 9.54
C LEU A 527 -2.36 18.67 10.79
N SER A 528 -3.57 18.49 11.35
CA SER A 528 -3.76 17.64 12.53
C SER A 528 -3.77 16.14 12.20
N ALA A 529 -3.77 15.77 10.92
CA ALA A 529 -3.77 14.37 10.49
C ALA A 529 -2.47 13.68 10.89
N SER A 530 -1.37 14.44 10.97
CA SER A 530 -0.10 13.99 11.54
C SER A 530 0.58 15.15 12.25
N GLU A 531 0.95 14.91 13.49
CA GLU A 531 1.62 15.89 14.35
C GLU A 531 2.97 15.31 14.76
N GLN A 532 3.99 16.16 14.84
CA GLN A 532 5.25 15.78 15.46
C GLN A 532 5.02 15.49 16.94
N MET A 533 5.53 14.34 17.39
CA MET A 533 5.34 13.88 18.75
C MET A 533 6.64 13.92 19.53
N GLU A 534 6.56 14.43 20.77
CA GLU A 534 7.69 14.45 21.68
C GLU A 534 8.15 13.03 22.05
N ARG A 535 9.45 12.89 22.32
CA ARG A 535 10.02 11.63 22.80
C ARG A 535 9.58 11.35 24.23
N ARG A 536 9.02 10.17 24.49
CA ARG A 536 8.66 9.68 25.84
C ARG A 536 9.35 8.36 26.13
N VAL A 537 9.75 8.15 27.38
CA VAL A 537 10.42 6.90 27.82
C VAL A 537 9.74 6.39 29.07
N PHE A 538 9.34 5.13 29.05
CA PHE A 538 8.66 4.44 30.15
C PHE A 538 9.51 3.26 30.62
N ASP A 539 9.63 3.10 31.95
CA ASP A 539 10.12 1.86 32.54
C ASP A 539 8.95 0.87 32.61
N ILE A 540 9.00 -0.17 31.78
CA ILE A 540 7.96 -1.19 31.69
C ILE A 540 8.40 -2.51 32.32
N THR A 541 9.45 -2.48 33.14
CA THR A 541 10.01 -3.68 33.76
C THR A 541 8.98 -4.39 34.64
N ASN A 542 8.82 -5.69 34.40
CA ASN A 542 7.96 -6.53 35.25
C ASN A 542 8.70 -6.91 36.55
N ILE A 543 7.98 -7.00 37.67
CA ILE A 543 8.53 -7.45 38.96
C ILE A 543 9.24 -8.82 38.82
N PHE A 544 8.66 -9.74 38.05
CA PHE A 544 9.27 -11.06 37.81
C PHE A 544 10.57 -10.97 37.00
N GLU A 545 10.69 -10.01 36.08
CA GLU A 545 11.92 -9.78 35.32
C GLU A 545 13.06 -9.30 36.25
N LYS A 546 12.73 -8.44 37.24
CA LYS A 546 13.70 -7.99 38.25
C LYS A 546 14.16 -9.14 39.16
N ILE A 547 13.25 -10.01 39.59
CA ILE A 547 13.54 -11.03 40.62
C ILE A 547 14.14 -12.31 40.02
N CYS A 548 13.60 -12.81 38.91
CA CYS A 548 13.94 -14.15 38.40
C CYS A 548 14.93 -14.15 37.22
N CYS A 549 15.10 -13.03 36.51
CA CYS A 549 15.82 -12.97 35.24
C CYS A 549 17.11 -12.13 35.30
N CYS A 550 17.93 -12.34 36.33
CA CYS A 550 19.23 -11.66 36.49
C CYS A 550 19.13 -10.13 36.43
N LEU A 551 18.19 -9.54 37.19
CA LEU A 551 17.94 -8.10 37.23
C LEU A 551 17.62 -7.50 35.86
N GLN A 552 16.84 -8.22 35.04
CA GLN A 552 16.42 -7.72 33.73
C GLN A 552 15.60 -6.43 33.90
N THR A 553 15.91 -5.45 33.05
CA THR A 553 15.16 -4.21 32.88
C THR A 553 14.56 -4.17 31.48
N THR A 554 13.35 -3.64 31.38
CA THR A 554 12.63 -3.47 30.12
C THR A 554 12.14 -2.02 30.03
N SER A 555 12.48 -1.30 28.96
CA SER A 555 12.02 0.07 28.72
C SER A 555 11.33 0.22 27.38
N LEU A 556 10.30 1.06 27.33
CA LEU A 556 9.59 1.45 26.12
C LEU A 556 9.88 2.92 25.82
N GLU A 557 10.53 3.18 24.70
CA GLU A 557 10.80 4.52 24.18
C GLU A 557 9.84 4.78 23.00
N LEU A 558 9.02 5.82 23.11
CA LEU A 558 8.10 6.27 22.06
C LEU A 558 8.69 7.53 21.42
N ASN A 559 9.19 7.38 20.21
CA ASN A 559 9.69 8.49 19.39
C ASN A 559 8.60 8.93 18.40
N ASP A 560 8.93 9.88 17.53
CA ASP A 560 7.93 10.46 16.62
C ASP A 560 7.33 9.44 15.62
N GLU A 561 8.11 8.44 15.21
CA GLU A 561 7.75 7.51 14.11
C GLU A 561 7.61 6.04 14.56
N GLU A 562 8.26 5.67 15.67
CA GLU A 562 8.37 4.27 16.10
C GLU A 562 8.40 4.10 17.61
N ALA A 563 7.87 2.96 18.06
CA ALA A 563 8.04 2.42 19.40
C ALA A 563 9.31 1.56 19.45
N ILE A 564 10.18 1.83 20.42
CA ILE A 564 11.45 1.14 20.64
C ILE A 564 11.37 0.41 21.97
N PHE A 565 11.37 -0.92 21.91
CA PHE A 565 11.41 -1.80 23.07
C PHE A 565 12.85 -2.20 23.34
N ARG A 566 13.34 -1.93 24.55
CA ARG A 566 14.68 -2.32 24.98
C ARG A 566 14.58 -3.27 26.16
N LYS A 567 15.22 -4.42 26.08
CA LYS A 567 15.40 -5.36 27.19
C LYS A 567 16.89 -5.48 27.47
N SER A 568 17.28 -5.37 28.73
CA SER A 568 18.66 -5.56 29.15
C SER A 568 18.76 -6.32 30.46
N SER A 569 19.59 -7.34 30.50
CA SER A 569 20.03 -8.05 31.70
C SER A 569 21.53 -8.36 31.59
N CYS A 570 22.11 -9.06 32.56
CA CYS A 570 23.51 -9.49 32.43
C CYS A 570 23.73 -10.47 31.27
N CYS A 571 22.68 -11.16 30.79
CA CYS A 571 22.77 -12.22 29.79
C CYS A 571 22.02 -11.89 28.48
N LEU A 572 21.19 -10.85 28.46
CA LEU A 572 20.36 -10.49 27.32
C LEU A 572 20.44 -8.99 27.05
N LYS A 573 20.68 -8.61 25.80
CA LYS A 573 20.35 -7.26 25.31
C LYS A 573 19.49 -7.42 24.07
N ALA A 574 18.28 -6.88 24.07
CA ALA A 574 17.42 -6.89 22.91
C ALA A 574 16.88 -5.49 22.63
N VAL A 575 16.90 -5.07 21.37
CA VAL A 575 16.32 -3.83 20.89
C VAL A 575 15.39 -4.16 19.73
N ARG A 576 14.14 -3.74 19.84
CA ARG A 576 13.10 -3.98 18.85
C ARG A 576 12.45 -2.67 18.48
N ARG A 577 12.33 -2.40 17.18
CA ARG A 577 11.81 -1.13 16.64
C ARG A 577 10.59 -1.36 15.76
N GLU A 578 9.45 -0.82 16.17
CA GLU A 578 8.14 -1.00 15.51
C GLU A 578 7.52 0.34 15.11
N PRO A 579 7.19 0.57 13.83
CA PRO A 579 6.54 1.79 13.40
C PRO A 579 5.07 1.76 13.78
N TYR A 580 4.49 2.92 14.07
CA TYR A 580 3.08 3.02 14.51
C TYR A 580 2.07 2.48 13.48
N ALA A 581 2.42 2.52 12.19
CA ALA A 581 1.63 1.93 11.10
C ALA A 581 1.46 0.41 11.17
N GLN A 582 2.38 -0.29 11.85
CA GLN A 582 2.39 -1.74 12.00
C GLN A 582 1.98 -2.19 13.41
N LEU A 583 1.66 -1.25 14.31
CA LEU A 583 1.06 -1.60 15.59
C LEU A 583 -0.37 -2.11 15.37
N GLY A 584 -0.64 -3.26 15.97
CA GLY A 584 -1.98 -3.83 16.04
C GLY A 584 -2.85 -3.16 17.09
N SER A 585 -3.60 -3.97 17.85
CA SER A 585 -4.30 -3.40 19.02
C SER A 585 -3.27 -2.90 20.04
N VAL A 586 -3.60 -1.82 20.76
CA VAL A 586 -2.78 -1.28 21.86
C VAL A 586 -3.63 -0.97 23.08
N GLU A 587 -4.85 -1.52 23.12
CA GLU A 587 -5.81 -1.36 24.19
C GLU A 587 -5.38 -2.10 25.47
N PRO A 588 -5.78 -1.61 26.65
CA PRO A 588 -5.48 -2.28 27.89
C PRO A 588 -6.32 -3.58 27.98
N ALA A 589 -5.64 -4.70 28.19
CA ALA A 589 -6.26 -5.98 28.49
C ALA A 589 -6.22 -6.20 30.01
N ARG A 590 -7.41 -6.36 30.60
CA ARG A 590 -7.55 -6.70 32.02
C ARG A 590 -7.61 -8.21 32.17
N ALA A 591 -6.77 -8.76 33.05
CA ALA A 591 -6.70 -10.17 33.40
C ALA A 591 -6.88 -10.37 34.92
N PHE A 592 -7.19 -11.60 35.33
CA PHE A 592 -7.33 -12.01 36.74
C PHE A 592 -8.27 -11.11 37.54
N PHE A 593 -9.53 -10.99 37.14
CA PHE A 593 -10.54 -10.14 37.82
C PHE A 593 -10.16 -8.66 37.86
N GLY A 594 -9.36 -8.21 36.88
CA GLY A 594 -8.85 -6.84 36.81
C GLY A 594 -7.68 -6.54 37.73
N LEU A 595 -7.10 -7.53 38.42
CA LEU A 595 -5.91 -7.37 39.25
C LEU A 595 -4.64 -7.08 38.44
N CYS A 596 -4.61 -7.50 37.17
CA CYS A 596 -3.48 -7.28 36.28
C CYS A 596 -3.96 -6.61 34.99
N VAL A 597 -3.35 -5.49 34.60
CA VAL A 597 -3.62 -4.81 33.34
C VAL A 597 -2.34 -4.71 32.54
N ASN A 598 -2.42 -5.13 31.28
CA ASN A 598 -1.32 -5.10 30.33
C ASN A 598 -1.77 -4.46 29.02
N VAL A 599 -0.81 -4.05 28.19
CA VAL A 599 -1.05 -3.65 26.80
C VAL A 599 -0.39 -4.69 25.91
N GLN A 600 -1.20 -5.35 25.06
CA GLN A 600 -0.72 -6.33 24.11
C GLN A 600 -0.72 -5.73 22.71
N THR A 601 0.45 -5.61 22.11
CA THR A 601 0.61 -5.38 20.67
C THR A 601 0.71 -6.73 19.94
N ASP A 602 0.75 -6.72 18.62
CA ASP A 602 0.90 -7.96 17.83
C ASP A 602 2.18 -8.74 18.13
N GLN A 603 3.21 -8.03 18.61
CA GLN A 603 4.55 -8.56 18.76
C GLN A 603 5.10 -8.38 20.17
N ASN A 604 4.49 -7.53 20.99
CA ASN A 604 4.97 -7.23 22.34
C ASN A 604 3.86 -7.31 23.39
N PHE A 605 4.29 -7.59 24.61
CA PHE A 605 3.45 -7.61 25.80
C PHE A 605 4.03 -6.65 26.84
N VAL A 606 3.30 -5.58 27.13
CA VAL A 606 3.71 -4.52 28.05
C VAL A 606 2.94 -4.66 29.35
N CYS A 607 3.64 -5.01 30.43
CA CYS A 607 3.04 -5.36 31.71
C CYS A 607 3.87 -4.79 32.88
N PRO A 608 3.91 -3.45 33.02
CA PRO A 608 4.69 -2.79 34.06
C PRO A 608 4.25 -3.25 35.45
N GLY A 609 5.20 -3.55 36.33
CA GLY A 609 4.87 -3.97 37.70
C GLY A 609 4.06 -5.27 37.77
N CYS A 610 4.23 -6.19 36.80
CA CYS A 610 3.38 -7.38 36.65
C CYS A 610 1.90 -7.07 36.38
N GLY A 611 1.63 -5.89 35.82
CA GLY A 611 0.28 -5.43 35.51
C GLY A 611 -0.44 -4.80 36.70
N CYS A 612 0.24 -4.66 37.84
CA CYS A 612 -0.30 -3.98 39.02
C CYS A 612 -0.22 -2.44 38.89
N ASP A 613 0.63 -1.90 38.00
CA ASP A 613 0.67 -0.46 37.73
C ASP A 613 -0.36 -0.07 36.67
N HIS A 614 -1.64 -0.10 37.07
CA HIS A 614 -2.76 0.24 36.20
C HIS A 614 -2.62 1.63 35.57
N ARG A 615 -2.12 2.61 36.34
CA ARG A 615 -2.00 3.99 35.87
C ARG A 615 -0.99 4.08 34.73
N LEU A 616 0.18 3.48 34.90
CA LEU A 616 1.21 3.48 33.87
C LEU A 616 0.76 2.69 32.63
N THR A 617 0.08 1.56 32.80
CA THR A 617 -0.44 0.78 31.66
C THR A 617 -1.48 1.56 30.85
N GLU A 618 -2.43 2.23 31.51
CA GLU A 618 -3.45 3.06 30.84
C GLU A 618 -2.81 4.28 30.16
N GLU A 619 -1.80 4.92 30.78
CA GLU A 619 -1.02 6.01 30.17
C GLU A 619 -0.29 5.55 28.90
N ILE A 620 0.42 4.41 28.96
CA ILE A 620 1.12 3.83 27.81
C ILE A 620 0.12 3.48 26.70
N SER A 621 -1.02 2.88 27.05
CA SER A 621 -2.06 2.53 26.09
C SER A 621 -2.61 3.77 25.37
N ALA A 622 -2.96 4.81 26.13
CA ALA A 622 -3.49 6.06 25.60
C ALA A 622 -2.48 6.75 24.68
N GLU A 623 -1.20 6.78 25.08
CA GLU A 623 -0.12 7.34 24.27
C GLU A 623 0.07 6.55 22.97
N LEU A 624 0.22 5.22 23.05
CA LEU A 624 0.36 4.35 21.88
C LEU A 624 -0.82 4.48 20.92
N GLN A 625 -2.06 4.54 21.43
CA GLN A 625 -3.25 4.70 20.61
C GLN A 625 -3.26 6.07 19.93
N ASN A 626 -2.90 7.15 20.65
CA ASN A 626 -2.76 8.48 20.07
C ASN A 626 -1.73 8.50 18.91
N ARG A 627 -0.56 7.87 19.11
CA ARG A 627 0.49 7.78 18.06
C ARG A 627 0.05 6.91 16.89
N LYS A 628 -0.62 5.78 17.16
CA LYS A 628 -1.18 4.91 16.12
C LYS A 628 -2.19 5.65 15.24
N VAL A 629 -3.04 6.49 15.83
CA VAL A 629 -4.02 7.29 15.08
C VAL A 629 -3.34 8.40 14.27
N LYS A 630 -2.37 9.12 14.85
CA LYS A 630 -1.73 10.29 14.22
C LYS A 630 -0.51 9.99 13.34
N ARG A 631 0.13 8.82 13.46
CA ARG A 631 1.34 8.43 12.71
C ARG A 631 1.22 7.04 12.06
N GLY A 632 0.12 6.31 12.31
CA GLY A 632 -0.13 4.99 11.72
C GLY A 632 -0.96 5.03 10.44
N ASN A 633 -1.56 3.89 10.09
CA ASN A 633 -2.34 3.75 8.84
C ASN A 633 -3.57 4.65 8.79
N ILE A 634 -4.16 5.03 9.94
CA ILE A 634 -5.30 5.96 10.00
C ILE A 634 -4.87 7.34 9.53
N ALA A 635 -3.72 7.84 10.01
CA ALA A 635 -3.15 9.11 9.55
C ALA A 635 -2.89 9.11 8.05
N GLN A 636 -2.30 8.03 7.51
CA GLN A 636 -2.06 7.89 6.07
C GLN A 636 -3.37 7.96 5.26
N ILE A 637 -4.44 7.29 5.69
CA ILE A 637 -5.76 7.36 5.04
C ILE A 637 -6.30 8.79 5.06
N ARG A 638 -6.30 9.44 6.22
CA ARG A 638 -6.80 10.81 6.38
C ARG A 638 -6.00 11.81 5.53
N GLN A 639 -4.68 11.71 5.55
CA GLN A 639 -3.81 12.55 4.72
C GLN A 639 -4.06 12.32 3.23
N GLN A 640 -4.24 11.07 2.81
CA GLN A 640 -4.53 10.75 1.42
C GLN A 640 -5.90 11.30 0.97
N GLU A 641 -6.92 11.20 1.81
CA GLU A 641 -8.25 11.77 1.56
C GLU A 641 -8.21 13.30 1.49
N ASN A 642 -7.47 13.92 2.39
CA ASN A 642 -7.23 15.36 2.37
C ASN A 642 -6.51 15.79 1.09
N LEU A 643 -5.43 15.10 0.71
CA LEU A 643 -4.67 15.37 -0.50
C LEU A 643 -5.55 15.21 -1.76
N LEU A 644 -6.38 14.17 -1.80
CA LEU A 644 -7.34 13.96 -2.87
C LEU A 644 -8.29 15.15 -3.02
N MET A 645 -8.83 15.65 -1.90
CA MET A 645 -9.69 16.83 -1.91
C MET A 645 -8.97 18.08 -2.43
N GLU A 646 -7.72 18.31 -2.01
CA GLU A 646 -6.92 19.44 -2.48
C GLU A 646 -6.59 19.34 -3.97
N ILE A 647 -6.26 18.15 -4.47
CA ILE A 647 -6.03 17.94 -5.91
C ILE A 647 -7.31 18.24 -6.71
N ILE A 648 -8.48 17.85 -6.21
CA ILE A 648 -9.75 18.14 -6.88
C ILE A 648 -10.02 19.65 -6.88
N LYS A 649 -9.85 20.33 -5.75
CA LYS A 649 -10.01 21.80 -5.66
C LYS A 649 -9.06 22.50 -6.63
N LEU A 650 -7.79 22.13 -6.61
CA LEU A 650 -6.77 22.68 -7.50
C LEU A 650 -7.11 22.45 -8.97
N GLY A 651 -7.57 21.23 -9.31
CA GLY A 651 -8.09 20.90 -10.65
C GLY A 651 -9.21 21.84 -11.09
N VAL A 652 -10.21 22.07 -10.23
CA VAL A 652 -11.33 22.98 -10.53
C VAL A 652 -10.86 24.42 -10.63
N LYS A 653 -9.94 24.88 -9.77
CA LYS A 653 -9.38 26.23 -9.84
C LYS A 653 -8.64 26.48 -11.15
N VAL A 654 -7.80 25.53 -11.57
CA VAL A 654 -7.07 25.62 -12.85
C VAL A 654 -8.04 25.60 -14.04
N ASP A 655 -9.01 24.67 -14.05
CA ASP A 655 -10.02 24.63 -15.12
C ASP A 655 -10.85 25.92 -15.19
N THR A 656 -11.25 26.47 -14.04
CA THR A 656 -11.98 27.74 -13.94
C THR A 656 -11.12 28.90 -14.46
N PHE A 657 -9.82 28.90 -14.17
CA PHE A 657 -8.89 29.88 -14.69
C PHE A 657 -8.76 29.80 -16.21
N PHE A 658 -8.60 28.60 -16.77
CA PHE A 658 -8.53 28.40 -18.21
C PHE A 658 -9.78 28.93 -18.91
N HIS A 659 -10.96 28.62 -18.37
CA HIS A 659 -12.23 29.12 -18.89
C HIS A 659 -12.31 30.65 -18.81
N GLY A 660 -12.05 31.24 -17.65
CA GLY A 660 -12.13 32.70 -17.45
C GLY A 660 -11.07 33.50 -18.21
N ALA A 661 -9.89 32.91 -18.46
CA ALA A 661 -8.82 33.52 -19.24
C ALA A 661 -8.92 33.21 -20.75
N ASN A 662 -9.96 32.49 -21.20
CA ASN A 662 -10.14 32.05 -22.59
C ASN A 662 -8.95 31.24 -23.15
N VAL A 663 -8.32 30.42 -22.31
CA VAL A 663 -7.26 29.49 -22.74
C VAL A 663 -7.92 28.19 -23.19
N PRO A 664 -7.77 27.77 -24.45
CA PRO A 664 -8.46 26.59 -24.97
C PRO A 664 -7.96 25.31 -24.28
N TYR A 665 -8.90 24.51 -23.78
CA TYR A 665 -8.64 23.19 -23.22
C TYR A 665 -9.76 22.20 -23.61
N PRO A 666 -9.44 20.99 -24.11
CA PRO A 666 -8.10 20.43 -24.33
C PRO A 666 -7.29 21.21 -25.40
N PRO A 667 -5.95 21.25 -25.29
CA PRO A 667 -5.10 21.95 -26.25
C PRO A 667 -5.14 21.29 -27.63
N SER A 668 -4.76 22.01 -28.69
CA SER A 668 -4.54 21.39 -30.00
C SER A 668 -3.22 20.59 -30.03
N GLN A 669 -3.08 19.64 -30.96
CA GLN A 669 -1.83 18.90 -31.13
C GLN A 669 -0.64 19.83 -31.47
N GLU A 670 -0.89 20.93 -32.18
CA GLU A 670 0.12 21.96 -32.46
C GLU A 670 0.54 22.71 -31.20
N THR A 671 -0.42 23.03 -30.32
CA THR A 671 -0.14 23.65 -29.01
C THR A 671 0.68 22.70 -28.14
N MET A 672 0.34 21.41 -28.14
CA MET A 672 1.13 20.38 -27.43
C MET A 672 2.55 20.29 -27.99
N ARG A 673 2.70 20.22 -29.32
CA ARG A 673 4.01 20.10 -29.97
C ARG A 673 4.89 21.33 -29.74
N SER A 674 4.31 22.52 -29.74
CA SER A 674 5.04 23.77 -29.49
C SER A 674 5.45 23.92 -28.02
N THR A 675 4.61 23.48 -27.08
CA THR A 675 4.88 23.60 -25.63
C THR A 675 5.82 22.51 -25.11
N PHE A 676 5.61 21.26 -25.53
CA PHE A 676 6.30 20.09 -24.97
C PHE A 676 7.28 19.40 -25.92
N GLY A 677 7.29 19.79 -27.20
CA GLY A 677 8.04 19.09 -28.24
C GLY A 677 7.25 17.93 -28.88
N PRO A 678 7.86 17.23 -29.85
CA PRO A 678 7.20 16.12 -30.55
C PRO A 678 6.98 14.91 -29.62
N GLY A 679 5.87 14.19 -29.79
CA GLY A 679 5.64 12.88 -29.16
C GLY A 679 4.79 12.89 -27.88
N VAL A 680 4.38 14.05 -27.37
CA VAL A 680 3.47 14.11 -26.21
C VAL A 680 2.00 13.91 -26.67
N PRO A 681 1.27 12.91 -26.14
CA PRO A 681 -0.13 12.67 -26.50
C PRO A 681 -1.03 13.76 -25.91
N LEU A 682 -2.20 13.97 -26.53
CA LEU A 682 -3.20 14.88 -25.98
C LEU A 682 -3.72 14.37 -24.63
N PRO A 683 -3.99 15.27 -23.67
CA PRO A 683 -4.62 14.89 -22.40
C PRO A 683 -5.93 14.15 -22.64
N GLY A 684 -6.07 12.98 -22.01
CA GLY A 684 -7.27 12.15 -22.13
C GLY A 684 -7.33 11.26 -23.38
N GLN A 685 -6.44 11.42 -24.36
CA GLN A 685 -6.25 10.38 -25.35
C GLN A 685 -5.47 9.23 -24.72
N ALA A 686 -6.00 8.01 -24.82
CA ALA A 686 -5.20 6.84 -24.52
C ALA A 686 -3.94 6.94 -25.40
N PRO A 687 -2.72 6.87 -24.82
CA PRO A 687 -1.54 6.74 -25.65
C PRO A 687 -1.85 5.58 -26.58
N THR A 688 -1.76 5.81 -27.88
CA THR A 688 -1.74 4.72 -28.83
C THR A 688 -0.50 3.95 -28.44
N VAL A 689 -0.66 2.91 -27.60
CA VAL A 689 0.44 2.04 -27.23
C VAL A 689 0.89 1.56 -28.58
N ALA A 690 2.04 2.07 -29.03
CA ALA A 690 2.69 1.52 -30.19
C ALA A 690 2.96 0.09 -29.76
N GLY A 691 2.07 -0.82 -30.17
CA GLY A 691 2.28 -2.25 -29.97
C GLY A 691 3.69 -2.57 -30.47
N PRO A 692 4.35 -3.60 -29.90
CA PRO A 692 5.69 -3.95 -30.32
C PRO A 692 5.72 -3.94 -31.85
N SER A 693 6.62 -3.14 -32.42
CA SER A 693 6.67 -2.93 -33.85
C SER A 693 7.82 -3.73 -34.42
N VAL A 694 7.61 -4.28 -35.61
CA VAL A 694 8.67 -4.95 -36.37
C VAL A 694 9.01 -4.07 -37.57
N GLN A 695 10.31 -3.88 -37.83
CA GLN A 695 10.76 -3.20 -39.03
C GLN A 695 10.62 -4.15 -40.22
N VAL A 696 9.76 -3.80 -41.17
CA VAL A 696 9.47 -4.59 -42.37
C VAL A 696 10.10 -3.92 -43.57
N THR A 697 10.87 -4.68 -44.35
CA THR A 697 11.39 -4.22 -45.64
C THR A 697 10.45 -4.67 -46.74
N VAL A 698 10.03 -3.76 -47.62
CA VAL A 698 9.14 -4.08 -48.75
C VAL A 698 9.89 -5.00 -49.73
N PRO A 699 9.43 -6.25 -49.95
CA PRO A 699 10.09 -7.19 -50.83
C PRO A 699 10.04 -6.78 -52.31
N VAL A 700 10.89 -7.41 -53.11
CA VAL A 700 10.93 -7.21 -54.56
C VAL A 700 9.58 -7.52 -55.20
N GLY A 701 9.08 -6.60 -56.03
CA GLY A 701 7.82 -6.75 -56.75
C GLY A 701 6.55 -6.39 -55.96
N VAL A 702 6.65 -5.98 -54.69
CA VAL A 702 5.51 -5.58 -53.84
C VAL A 702 5.34 -4.06 -53.88
N ARG A 703 4.10 -3.58 -54.01
CA ARG A 703 3.75 -2.16 -54.13
C ARG A 703 2.88 -1.69 -52.95
N ALA A 704 2.80 -0.38 -52.78
CA ALA A 704 1.86 0.25 -51.88
C ALA A 704 0.43 -0.32 -52.04
N GLY A 705 -0.18 -0.72 -50.93
CA GLY A 705 -1.50 -1.37 -50.89
C GLY A 705 -1.48 -2.90 -50.89
N ASP A 706 -0.36 -3.54 -51.23
CA ASP A 706 -0.23 -4.99 -51.16
C ASP A 706 -0.13 -5.46 -49.70
N SER A 707 -0.61 -6.67 -49.42
CA SER A 707 -0.55 -7.29 -48.09
C SER A 707 0.62 -8.25 -47.98
N LEU A 708 1.40 -8.12 -46.91
CA LEU A 708 2.59 -8.89 -46.60
C LEU A 708 2.35 -9.74 -45.35
N GLU A 709 2.70 -11.03 -45.40
CA GLU A 709 2.80 -11.85 -44.19
C GLU A 709 4.16 -11.61 -43.53
N VAL A 710 4.15 -11.17 -42.28
CA VAL A 710 5.34 -10.83 -41.50
C VAL A 710 5.39 -11.72 -40.27
N SER A 711 6.57 -12.26 -39.94
CA SER A 711 6.78 -13.05 -38.72
C SER A 711 7.28 -12.15 -37.60
N GLY A 712 6.57 -12.14 -36.47
CA GLY A 712 6.96 -11.46 -35.23
C GLY A 712 6.99 -12.41 -34.02
N PRO A 713 7.34 -11.90 -32.83
CA PRO A 713 7.40 -12.66 -31.57
C PRO A 713 6.11 -13.40 -31.20
N THR A 714 4.94 -12.92 -31.66
CA THR A 714 3.63 -13.52 -31.38
C THR A 714 3.13 -14.44 -32.49
N GLY A 715 3.93 -14.67 -33.54
CA GLY A 715 3.55 -15.47 -34.71
C GLY A 715 3.54 -14.66 -36.01
N ARG A 716 2.89 -15.21 -37.05
CA ARG A 716 2.75 -14.54 -38.35
C ARG A 716 1.50 -13.69 -38.40
N PHE A 717 1.58 -12.53 -39.03
CA PHE A 717 0.46 -11.61 -39.19
C PHE A 717 0.56 -10.84 -40.51
N MET A 718 -0.58 -10.39 -41.03
CA MET A 718 -0.65 -9.65 -42.28
C MET A 718 -0.50 -8.14 -42.05
N VAL A 719 0.28 -7.48 -42.89
CA VAL A 719 0.51 -6.03 -42.85
C VAL A 719 0.39 -5.45 -44.25
N THR A 720 -0.33 -4.35 -44.40
CA THR A 720 -0.44 -3.66 -45.70
C THR A 720 0.69 -2.66 -45.90
N VAL A 721 1.31 -2.63 -47.08
CA VAL A 721 2.37 -1.66 -47.41
C VAL A 721 1.76 -0.25 -47.51
N PRO A 722 2.25 0.73 -46.71
CA PRO A 722 1.77 2.11 -46.77
C PRO A 722 1.89 2.74 -48.16
N GLN A 723 0.99 3.69 -48.45
CA GLN A 723 1.03 4.49 -49.68
C GLN A 723 2.38 5.22 -49.82
N GLY A 724 2.93 5.23 -51.04
CA GLY A 724 4.20 5.88 -51.35
C GLY A 724 5.47 5.08 -51.07
N LEU A 725 5.36 3.86 -50.52
CA LEU A 725 6.50 2.97 -50.34
C LEU A 725 6.61 1.97 -51.51
N SER A 726 7.81 1.85 -52.06
CA SER A 726 8.18 0.85 -53.06
C SER A 726 9.16 -0.18 -52.51
N GLU A 727 9.40 -1.23 -53.29
CA GLU A 727 10.49 -2.20 -53.11
C GLU A 727 11.76 -1.59 -52.51
N GLY A 728 12.31 -2.24 -51.48
CA GLY A 728 13.52 -1.83 -50.78
C GLY A 728 13.31 -0.83 -49.63
N HIS A 729 12.17 -0.16 -49.54
CA HIS A 729 11.88 0.72 -48.41
C HIS A 729 11.56 -0.05 -47.12
N THR A 730 11.89 0.53 -45.97
CA THR A 730 11.53 -0.02 -44.66
C THR A 730 10.42 0.79 -44.02
N PHE A 731 9.47 0.12 -43.35
CA PHE A 731 8.48 0.76 -42.49
C PHE A 731 8.28 -0.03 -41.20
N GLN A 732 7.69 0.59 -40.18
CA GLN A 732 7.34 -0.12 -38.95
C GLN A 732 5.90 -0.63 -39.02
N ALA A 733 5.74 -1.94 -38.80
CA ALA A 733 4.45 -2.60 -38.68
C ALA A 733 4.14 -2.88 -37.21
N GLN A 734 2.94 -2.52 -36.74
CA GLN A 734 2.51 -2.90 -35.40
C GLN A 734 2.14 -4.39 -35.36
N ILE A 735 2.69 -5.12 -34.38
CA ILE A 735 2.31 -6.51 -34.14
C ILE A 735 0.90 -6.50 -33.51
N PRO A 736 -0.09 -7.17 -34.13
CA PRO A 736 -1.42 -7.26 -33.56
C PRO A 736 -1.36 -7.97 -32.21
N SER A 737 -2.04 -7.40 -31.20
CA SER A 737 -2.23 -8.08 -29.92
C SER A 737 -2.92 -9.43 -30.17
N PRO A 738 -2.50 -10.52 -29.50
CA PRO A 738 -3.16 -11.81 -29.65
C PRO A 738 -4.65 -11.63 -29.32
N ALA A 739 -5.51 -11.78 -30.33
CA ALA A 739 -6.94 -11.75 -30.13
C ALA A 739 -7.30 -12.89 -29.18
N THR A 740 -7.91 -12.56 -28.04
CA THR A 740 -8.51 -13.54 -27.14
C THR A 740 -9.44 -14.40 -27.98
N ALA A 741 -9.16 -15.70 -28.10
CA ALA A 741 -10.08 -16.63 -28.75
C ALA A 741 -11.47 -16.47 -28.10
N PRO A 742 -12.56 -16.41 -28.88
CA PRO A 742 -13.90 -16.37 -28.29
C PRO A 742 -14.07 -17.60 -27.39
N ASN A 743 -14.42 -17.37 -26.13
CA ASN A 743 -14.76 -18.41 -25.18
C ASN A 743 -15.97 -19.19 -25.71
N ASP A 744 -15.79 -20.49 -25.95
CA ASP A 744 -16.81 -21.44 -26.39
C ASP A 744 -17.89 -21.74 -25.31
N SER A 745 -17.98 -20.92 -24.26
CA SER A 745 -18.83 -21.15 -23.08
C SER A 745 -20.19 -20.43 -23.11
N ASP A 746 -20.52 -19.67 -24.15
CA ASP A 746 -21.81 -18.94 -24.26
C ASP A 746 -22.93 -19.69 -25.00
N MET A 747 -22.78 -21.00 -25.26
CA MET A 747 -23.90 -21.84 -25.70
C MET A 747 -24.61 -22.50 -24.51
N ILE A 748 -25.45 -21.74 -23.81
CA ILE A 748 -26.53 -22.30 -22.99
C ILE A 748 -27.82 -22.29 -23.84
N PRO A 749 -28.44 -23.44 -24.16
CA PRO A 749 -29.70 -23.47 -24.87
C PRO A 749 -30.84 -23.10 -23.92
N PHE A 750 -31.56 -22.03 -24.25
CA PHE A 750 -32.87 -21.71 -23.68
C PHE A 750 -33.85 -22.85 -23.98
N MET A 751 -34.18 -23.67 -22.98
CA MET A 751 -35.40 -24.46 -23.00
C MET A 751 -36.54 -23.61 -22.44
N THR A 752 -37.45 -23.17 -23.31
CA THR A 752 -38.76 -22.65 -22.94
C THR A 752 -39.68 -23.81 -22.56
N ALA A 753 -40.19 -23.80 -21.33
CA ALA A 753 -41.23 -24.71 -20.89
C ALA A 753 -42.60 -24.29 -21.46
N SER A 754 -43.33 -25.29 -21.96
CA SER A 754 -44.79 -25.33 -22.05
C SER A 754 -45.33 -26.09 -20.84
#